data_AF-A0A8T4QES2-F1
#
_entry.id   AF-A0A8T4QES2-F1
#
_cell.length_a   1.000
_cell.length_b   1.000
_cell.length_c   1.000
_cell.angle_alpha   90.00
_cell.angle_beta   90.00
_cell.angle_gamma   90.00
#
_symmetry.space_group_name_H-M   'P 1'
#
loop_
_entity.id
_entity.type
_entity.pdbx_description
1 polymer ?
#
loop_
_entity_poly.entity_id
_entity_poly.type
_entity_poly.pdbx_seq_one_letter_code
_entity_poly.pdbx_strand_id
1 'polypeptide(L)'
;MRKLIAVLLLFILFPPYTYAYYHHTSPIKWYEYNQKTFDVAKTEDKPIFMLVTAVWCYWCHVYRDETLHQPEIVDYINKNFIPVFVDADKRQDLTRQYLAGGWPSTVIFSPDGREVSRINGHIKKQDLLNYLEKIVKFFDTNELPANYTKKDLILRTYKVIPGKSELQQLTDNFPFILLQSYDAAYGGFGTGQKFPSAAAWEYILYVYEKTGNKEFLDAATNTLNHIYNDNYIDDWNKPLDLGEFNGLRKYDEERKFQGIYDPVEGGFFRYATRRDWSIPHYEKILDVNAELIKLYLHAYNITKDPKYKEIAQKSLQYAINNLYDKANGGFYGSQDAGHEIYYRQKPEERFQNSKEPIPIIDKTKYSDLNAPMAITFFYAADILQNKTYEDIAVKSMEFFRKNMLTENGILHFYDEKGAQLNGLLLDNAYMSLAFVEAYEQTGDEKYKDAALQLINFSLKKLYDGKTGAFFERNSTDRHYYAGDEYFLGEIPYSGNSAMALALVKSYDLTKNKNYLDTSNTIIGYFIQGIGDFDNAAMQALTAESVLRNKNDLKNTVEIVESKEEIKLAQNLQINWLLFLVAFIVGLLSFLSPCTLPILPAYFAYTFKSERRKLILNSLAFFLGLALVFSILGMTSTFIGSFLRNNSLQIGRYLGVVVIVFGVFVILGRGFQLFRIKQKTSHTVAGSFLFGIIFGIGWTPCIGPILASLFIIASQSSTAFTGGILLLLYALGLAIPLILLSFFFDRLDQQGRFWKFLQGKEWKIKIFKKEIYLHSTSLISGSLLIIIGLLMSLGYLYAFNQLVRTTSFQKWIFGFEEKLFNLF
;
A
#
# COMPACT_ATOMS: atom_id res chain seq x y z
N MET A 1 -40.17 -50.94 12.33
CA MET A 1 -40.64 -49.73 13.05
C MET A 1 -39.72 -49.28 14.18
N ARG A 2 -39.36 -50.11 15.18
CA ARG A 2 -38.48 -49.67 16.30
C ARG A 2 -37.08 -49.17 15.88
N LYS A 3 -36.46 -49.72 14.83
CA LYS A 3 -35.17 -49.21 14.29
C LYS A 3 -35.30 -47.89 13.51
N LEU A 4 -36.47 -47.60 12.93
CA LEU A 4 -36.72 -46.33 12.22
C LEU A 4 -36.94 -45.18 13.22
N ILE A 5 -37.61 -45.47 14.33
CA ILE A 5 -37.86 -44.51 15.42
C ILE A 5 -36.56 -44.17 16.17
N ALA A 6 -35.63 -45.13 16.32
CA ALA A 6 -34.32 -44.88 16.92
C ALA A 6 -33.43 -43.96 16.06
N VAL A 7 -33.49 -44.08 14.73
CA VAL A 7 -32.76 -43.20 13.80
C VAL A 7 -33.38 -41.79 13.77
N LEU A 8 -34.71 -41.69 13.81
CA LEU A 8 -35.42 -40.41 13.92
C LEU A 8 -35.17 -39.72 15.26
N LEU A 9 -35.07 -40.46 16.37
CA LEU A 9 -34.73 -39.89 17.68
C LEU A 9 -33.26 -39.44 17.79
N LEU A 10 -32.35 -40.09 17.07
CA LEU A 10 -30.94 -39.65 16.98
C LEU A 10 -30.79 -38.32 16.22
N PHE A 11 -31.65 -38.05 15.25
CA PHE A 11 -31.74 -36.74 14.57
C PHE A 11 -32.39 -35.64 15.42
N ILE A 12 -33.14 -36.00 16.46
CA ILE A 12 -33.78 -35.03 17.38
C ILE A 12 -32.87 -34.72 18.59
N LEU A 13 -31.96 -35.63 18.96
CA LEU A 13 -31.02 -35.45 20.07
C LEU A 13 -29.66 -34.86 19.68
N PHE A 14 -29.32 -34.87 18.39
CA PHE A 14 -28.23 -34.07 17.85
C PHE A 14 -28.85 -33.05 16.88
N PRO A 15 -29.09 -31.79 17.30
CA PRO A 15 -29.31 -30.78 16.29
C PRO A 15 -28.10 -30.82 15.35
N PRO A 16 -28.29 -30.80 14.01
CA PRO A 16 -27.17 -30.50 13.13
C PRO A 16 -26.55 -29.23 13.70
N TYR A 17 -25.26 -29.27 14.03
CA TYR A 17 -24.53 -28.06 14.40
C TYR A 17 -24.58 -27.13 13.19
N THR A 18 -25.64 -26.33 13.12
CA THR A 18 -25.82 -25.25 12.17
C THR A 18 -24.85 -24.17 12.61
N TYR A 19 -23.63 -24.25 12.07
CA TYR A 19 -22.64 -23.18 12.16
C TYR A 19 -23.08 -22.02 11.27
N ALA A 20 -24.17 -21.36 11.65
CA ALA A 20 -24.61 -20.11 11.07
C ALA A 20 -24.13 -18.98 11.99
N TYR A 21 -23.49 -17.97 11.41
CA TYR A 21 -23.10 -16.75 12.09
C TYR A 21 -24.36 -15.93 12.43
N TYR A 22 -25.04 -16.31 13.51
CA TYR A 22 -26.05 -15.48 14.14
C TYR A 22 -25.57 -15.15 15.55
N HIS A 23 -25.69 -13.87 15.91
CA HIS A 23 -25.51 -13.33 17.26
C HIS A 23 -26.13 -14.20 18.39
N HIS A 24 -27.13 -15.03 18.07
CA HIS A 24 -27.88 -15.85 19.02
C HIS A 24 -27.21 -17.18 19.41
N THR A 25 -26.26 -17.69 18.63
CA THR A 25 -25.58 -18.97 18.90
C THR A 25 -24.19 -18.81 19.51
N SER A 26 -23.67 -17.58 19.53
CA SER A 26 -22.40 -17.24 20.17
C SER A 26 -22.49 -17.36 21.70
N PRO A 27 -21.46 -17.93 22.37
CA PRO A 27 -21.39 -17.94 23.82
C PRO A 27 -21.08 -16.54 24.42
N ILE A 28 -20.48 -15.64 23.64
CA ILE A 28 -20.36 -14.21 23.99
C ILE A 28 -21.70 -13.51 23.72
N LYS A 29 -22.18 -12.72 24.69
CA LYS A 29 -23.48 -12.03 24.66
C LYS A 29 -23.41 -10.70 23.90
N TRP A 30 -23.29 -10.78 22.58
CA TRP A 30 -23.10 -9.60 21.72
C TRP A 30 -24.26 -8.61 21.76
N TYR A 31 -23.90 -7.33 21.83
CA TYR A 31 -24.77 -6.18 21.59
C TYR A 31 -24.55 -5.62 20.17
N GLU A 32 -25.55 -4.93 19.64
CA GLU A 32 -25.40 -4.15 18.40
C GLU A 32 -24.73 -2.79 18.69
N TYR A 33 -23.99 -2.26 17.71
CA TYR A 33 -23.41 -0.92 17.80
C TYR A 33 -24.51 0.14 17.63
N ASN A 34 -24.92 0.75 18.74
CA ASN A 34 -25.89 1.86 18.78
C ASN A 34 -25.78 2.61 20.11
N GLN A 35 -26.48 3.75 20.19
CA GLN A 35 -26.50 4.61 21.38
C GLN A 35 -26.87 3.86 22.66
N LYS A 36 -27.91 3.01 22.60
CA LYS A 36 -28.43 2.31 23.78
C LYS A 36 -27.36 1.41 24.40
N THR A 37 -26.54 0.77 23.58
CA THR A 37 -25.44 -0.07 24.05
C THR A 37 -24.35 0.75 24.75
N PHE A 38 -24.04 1.95 24.26
CA PHE A 38 -23.07 2.84 24.91
C PHE A 38 -23.63 3.46 26.20
N ASP A 39 -24.94 3.73 26.26
CA ASP A 39 -25.60 4.15 27.50
C ASP A 39 -25.53 3.05 28.57
N VAL A 40 -25.68 1.78 28.17
CA VAL A 40 -25.50 0.63 29.06
C VAL A 40 -24.07 0.54 29.55
N ALA A 41 -23.07 0.67 28.67
CA ALA A 41 -21.66 0.66 29.06
C ALA A 41 -21.32 1.74 30.10
N LYS A 42 -21.85 2.94 29.88
CA LYS A 42 -21.70 4.06 30.82
C LYS A 42 -22.41 3.82 32.15
N THR A 43 -23.59 3.18 32.13
CA THR A 43 -24.38 2.89 33.34
C THR A 43 -23.76 1.76 34.16
N GLU A 44 -23.24 0.74 33.50
CA GLU A 44 -22.57 -0.40 34.15
C GLU A 44 -21.11 -0.13 34.51
N ASP A 45 -20.57 1.03 34.10
CA ASP A 45 -19.16 1.43 34.24
C ASP A 45 -18.19 0.37 33.70
N LYS A 46 -18.56 -0.21 32.54
CA LYS A 46 -17.77 -1.26 31.88
C LYS A 46 -17.23 -0.79 30.55
N PRO A 47 -15.96 -1.12 30.22
CA PRO A 47 -15.43 -0.87 28.90
C PRO A 47 -16.16 -1.69 27.82
N ILE A 48 -16.11 -1.20 26.59
CA ILE A 48 -16.72 -1.85 25.44
C ILE A 48 -15.66 -2.67 24.71
N PHE A 49 -15.96 -3.93 24.44
CA PHE A 49 -15.17 -4.80 23.57
C PHE A 49 -15.86 -4.88 22.21
N MET A 50 -15.42 -4.10 21.23
CA MET A 50 -16.02 -4.10 19.89
C MET A 50 -15.23 -5.00 18.94
N LEU A 51 -15.92 -5.91 18.25
CA LEU A 51 -15.35 -6.75 17.21
C LEU A 51 -15.91 -6.36 15.84
N VAL A 52 -15.03 -5.95 14.92
CA VAL A 52 -15.33 -5.76 13.50
C VAL A 52 -14.90 -7.00 12.72
N THR A 53 -15.85 -7.64 12.02
CA THR A 53 -15.64 -8.89 11.29
C THR A 53 -16.59 -9.00 10.10
N ALA A 54 -16.32 -9.91 9.19
CA ALA A 54 -17.20 -10.22 8.06
C ALA A 54 -17.49 -11.72 7.96
N VAL A 55 -18.62 -12.10 7.35
CA VAL A 55 -19.05 -13.50 7.23
C VAL A 55 -18.08 -14.32 6.37
N TRP A 56 -17.54 -13.71 5.32
CA TRP A 56 -16.60 -14.35 4.42
C TRP A 56 -15.20 -14.53 5.02
N CYS A 57 -14.84 -13.84 6.11
CA CYS A 57 -13.46 -13.68 6.54
C CYS A 57 -12.85 -14.93 7.21
N TYR A 58 -11.86 -15.57 6.57
CA TYR A 58 -11.16 -16.73 7.14
C TYR A 58 -10.55 -16.47 8.54
N TRP A 59 -9.75 -15.40 8.69
CA TRP A 59 -9.08 -15.10 9.96
C TRP A 59 -10.06 -14.76 11.09
N CYS A 60 -11.27 -14.35 10.72
CA CYS A 60 -12.33 -14.08 11.67
C CYS A 60 -12.92 -15.38 12.21
N HIS A 61 -13.07 -16.42 11.37
CA HIS A 61 -13.43 -17.77 11.81
C HIS A 61 -12.35 -18.39 12.69
N VAL A 62 -11.07 -18.24 12.32
CA VAL A 62 -9.93 -18.68 13.15
C VAL A 62 -9.98 -18.01 14.53
N TYR A 63 -10.17 -16.69 14.57
CA TYR A 63 -10.26 -15.97 15.84
C TYR A 63 -11.46 -16.42 16.69
N ARG A 64 -12.61 -16.66 16.04
CA ARG A 64 -13.82 -17.17 16.69
C ARG A 64 -13.56 -18.53 17.34
N ASP A 65 -13.10 -19.50 16.56
CA ASP A 65 -13.08 -20.90 16.97
C ASP A 65 -11.90 -21.21 17.89
N GLU A 66 -10.72 -20.64 17.62
CA GLU A 66 -9.52 -20.92 18.40
C GLU A 66 -9.41 -20.05 19.66
N THR A 67 -10.09 -18.89 19.71
CA THR A 67 -9.90 -17.92 20.80
C THR A 67 -11.20 -17.42 21.43
N LEU A 68 -12.10 -16.78 20.69
CA LEU A 68 -13.28 -16.11 21.29
C LEU A 68 -14.31 -17.11 21.86
N HIS A 69 -14.39 -18.33 21.34
CA HIS A 69 -15.27 -19.38 21.84
C HIS A 69 -14.66 -20.21 22.97
N GLN A 70 -13.43 -19.91 23.39
CA GLN A 70 -12.82 -20.58 24.53
C GLN A 70 -13.53 -20.16 25.83
N PRO A 71 -13.98 -21.10 26.68
CA PRO A 71 -14.83 -20.77 27.85
C PRO A 71 -14.26 -19.67 28.76
N GLU A 72 -12.95 -19.69 29.01
CA GLU A 72 -12.27 -18.67 29.82
C GLU A 72 -12.37 -17.26 29.22
N ILE A 73 -12.28 -17.13 27.89
CA ILE A 73 -12.39 -15.84 27.19
C ILE A 73 -13.85 -15.37 27.21
N VAL A 74 -14.78 -16.28 26.93
CA VAL A 74 -16.22 -16.01 26.98
C VAL A 74 -16.62 -15.45 28.33
N ASP A 75 -16.25 -16.15 29.40
CA ASP A 75 -16.61 -15.77 30.77
C ASP A 75 -15.97 -14.43 31.15
N TYR A 76 -14.70 -14.21 30.74
CA TYR A 76 -14.00 -12.97 31.02
C TYR A 76 -14.61 -11.77 30.31
N ILE A 77 -14.94 -11.90 29.00
CA ILE A 77 -15.54 -10.82 28.21
C ILE A 77 -16.94 -10.50 28.74
N ASN A 78 -17.81 -11.52 28.90
CA ASN A 78 -19.18 -11.32 29.37
C ASN A 78 -19.24 -10.71 30.78
N LYS A 79 -18.21 -10.93 31.61
CA LYS A 79 -18.15 -10.39 32.98
C LYS A 79 -17.66 -8.95 33.02
N ASN A 80 -16.58 -8.64 32.30
CA ASN A 80 -15.84 -7.39 32.49
C ASN A 80 -16.06 -6.34 31.38
N PHE A 81 -16.69 -6.71 30.27
CA PHE A 81 -16.90 -5.82 29.12
C PHE A 81 -18.37 -5.80 28.67
N ILE A 82 -18.74 -4.77 27.92
CA ILE A 82 -19.92 -4.78 27.05
C ILE A 82 -19.45 -5.21 25.65
N PRO A 83 -19.68 -6.48 25.23
CA PRO A 83 -19.22 -6.94 23.92
C PRO A 83 -20.12 -6.42 22.80
N VAL A 84 -19.56 -5.69 21.86
CA VAL A 84 -20.25 -5.11 20.70
C VAL A 84 -19.80 -5.79 19.43
N PHE A 85 -20.76 -6.11 18.59
CA PHE A 85 -20.52 -6.76 17.32
C PHE A 85 -20.79 -5.84 16.15
N VAL A 86 -19.86 -5.81 15.19
CA VAL A 86 -19.98 -5.05 13.94
C VAL A 86 -19.75 -5.99 12.76
N ASP A 87 -20.83 -6.23 12.02
CA ASP A 87 -20.78 -6.83 10.69
C ASP A 87 -20.23 -5.77 9.72
N ALA A 88 -19.06 -6.06 9.16
CA ALA A 88 -18.31 -5.10 8.40
C ALA A 88 -18.90 -4.82 7.00
N ASP A 89 -19.61 -5.80 6.44
CA ASP A 89 -20.32 -5.62 5.17
C ASP A 89 -21.58 -4.78 5.41
N LYS A 90 -22.28 -4.95 6.54
CA LYS A 90 -23.50 -4.15 6.86
C LYS A 90 -23.20 -2.75 7.42
N ARG A 91 -22.04 -2.57 8.04
CA ARG A 91 -21.60 -1.31 8.68
C ARG A 91 -20.26 -0.86 8.13
N GLN A 92 -20.21 -0.60 6.82
CA GLN A 92 -19.00 -0.08 6.16
C GLN A 92 -18.55 1.26 6.74
N ASP A 93 -19.49 2.08 7.21
CA ASP A 93 -19.24 3.32 7.94
C ASP A 93 -18.34 3.10 9.16
N LEU A 94 -18.69 2.13 10.01
CA LEU A 94 -17.89 1.74 11.17
C LEU A 94 -16.61 1.03 10.76
N THR A 95 -16.67 0.19 9.72
CA THR A 95 -15.51 -0.56 9.23
C THR A 95 -14.39 0.38 8.81
N ARG A 96 -14.69 1.46 8.07
CA ARG A 96 -13.65 2.41 7.66
C ARG A 96 -13.01 3.13 8.83
N GLN A 97 -13.79 3.49 9.84
CA GLN A 97 -13.31 4.14 11.05
C GLN A 97 -12.48 3.18 11.94
N TYR A 98 -12.94 1.93 12.05
CA TYR A 98 -12.49 1.00 13.09
C TYR A 98 -11.65 -0.19 12.60
N LEU A 99 -11.51 -0.39 11.29
CA LEU A 99 -10.62 -1.38 10.68
C LEU A 99 -9.27 -0.73 10.33
N ALA A 100 -8.21 -1.02 11.10
CA ALA A 100 -6.89 -0.43 10.89
C ALA A 100 -5.88 -1.41 10.24
N GLY A 101 -6.15 -1.83 9.00
CA GLY A 101 -5.16 -2.54 8.17
C GLY A 101 -5.06 -4.06 8.40
N GLY A 102 -6.01 -4.68 9.10
CA GLY A 102 -6.08 -6.14 9.25
C GLY A 102 -7.45 -6.64 9.73
N TRP A 103 -7.78 -7.89 9.41
CA TRP A 103 -9.03 -8.56 9.75
C TRP A 103 -8.81 -9.74 10.71
N PRO A 104 -9.70 -10.00 11.69
CA PRO A 104 -10.69 -9.06 12.24
C PRO A 104 -10.02 -7.86 12.94
N SER A 105 -10.80 -6.86 13.37
CA SER A 105 -10.29 -5.77 14.23
C SER A 105 -11.04 -5.78 15.57
N THR A 106 -10.29 -5.75 16.67
CA THR A 106 -10.84 -5.58 18.02
C THR A 106 -10.56 -4.17 18.51
N VAL A 107 -11.59 -3.41 18.85
CA VAL A 107 -11.49 -2.04 19.37
C VAL A 107 -12.03 -2.01 20.80
N ILE A 108 -11.29 -1.39 21.70
CA ILE A 108 -11.71 -1.18 23.08
C ILE A 108 -12.10 0.28 23.25
N PHE A 109 -13.30 0.50 23.80
CA PHE A 109 -13.72 1.82 24.25
C PHE A 109 -13.81 1.87 25.78
N SER A 110 -13.58 3.06 26.33
CA SER A 110 -13.91 3.36 27.71
C SER A 110 -15.42 3.35 27.97
N PRO A 111 -15.88 3.25 29.23
CA PRO A 111 -17.30 3.33 29.57
C PRO A 111 -17.98 4.62 29.06
N ASP A 112 -17.24 5.72 28.92
CA ASP A 112 -17.74 6.99 28.37
C ASP A 112 -17.62 7.09 26.84
N GLY A 113 -17.22 6.01 26.16
CA GLY A 113 -17.26 5.89 24.69
C GLY A 113 -16.01 6.38 23.95
N ARG A 114 -14.90 6.66 24.64
CA ARG A 114 -13.63 7.04 23.98
C ARG A 114 -12.87 5.79 23.55
N GLU A 115 -12.37 5.76 22.32
CA GLU A 115 -11.47 4.68 21.88
C GLU A 115 -10.18 4.70 22.72
N VAL A 116 -9.83 3.55 23.32
CA VAL A 116 -8.66 3.38 24.19
C VAL A 116 -7.56 2.61 23.48
N SER A 117 -7.91 1.55 22.77
CA SER A 117 -6.95 0.67 22.13
C SER A 117 -7.56 -0.16 21.01
N ARG A 118 -6.71 -0.64 20.12
CA ARG A 118 -7.09 -1.42 18.94
C ARG A 118 -6.11 -2.55 18.69
N ILE A 119 -6.62 -3.70 18.27
CA ILE A 119 -5.81 -4.83 17.82
C ILE A 119 -6.26 -5.25 16.43
N ASN A 120 -5.29 -5.38 15.53
CA ASN A 120 -5.50 -5.80 14.16
C ASN A 120 -5.16 -7.28 14.02
N GLY A 121 -6.05 -8.04 13.40
CA GLY A 121 -5.89 -9.47 13.18
C GLY A 121 -6.43 -10.33 14.32
N HIS A 122 -6.33 -11.64 14.11
CA HIS A 122 -6.65 -12.63 15.14
C HIS A 122 -5.51 -12.71 16.18
N ILE A 123 -5.87 -13.04 17.41
CA ILE A 123 -4.94 -13.15 18.54
C ILE A 123 -5.14 -14.51 19.19
N LYS A 124 -4.08 -15.11 19.70
CA LYS A 124 -4.17 -16.36 20.46
C LYS A 124 -4.81 -16.12 21.83
N LYS A 125 -5.52 -17.14 22.32
CA LYS A 125 -6.20 -17.17 23.63
C LYS A 125 -5.41 -16.48 24.77
N GLN A 126 -4.18 -16.92 25.04
CA GLN A 126 -3.43 -16.42 26.19
C GLN A 126 -3.03 -14.95 26.04
N ASP A 127 -2.66 -14.53 24.84
CA ASP A 127 -2.27 -13.14 24.56
C ASP A 127 -3.46 -12.21 24.68
N LEU A 128 -4.64 -12.64 24.20
CA LEU A 128 -5.89 -11.89 24.36
C LEU A 128 -6.27 -11.76 25.84
N LEU A 129 -6.23 -12.85 26.62
CA LEU A 129 -6.56 -12.79 28.04
C LEU A 129 -5.65 -11.82 28.81
N ASN A 130 -4.33 -11.95 28.61
CA ASN A 130 -3.34 -11.05 29.22
C ASN A 130 -3.57 -9.59 28.83
N TYR A 131 -4.01 -9.34 27.60
CA TYR A 131 -4.33 -8.01 27.12
C TYR A 131 -5.60 -7.45 27.80
N LEU A 132 -6.68 -8.24 27.85
CA LEU A 132 -7.93 -7.81 28.47
C LEU A 132 -7.77 -7.54 29.97
N GLU A 133 -6.97 -8.34 30.67
CA GLU A 133 -6.65 -8.11 32.08
C GLU A 133 -5.91 -6.79 32.31
N LYS A 134 -4.99 -6.42 31.42
CA LYS A 134 -4.31 -5.12 31.49
C LYS A 134 -5.26 -3.96 31.25
N ILE A 135 -6.21 -4.12 30.33
CA ILE A 135 -7.23 -3.11 30.01
C ILE A 135 -8.17 -2.89 31.20
N VAL A 136 -8.66 -3.95 31.84
CA VAL A 136 -9.52 -3.82 33.04
C VAL A 136 -8.74 -3.12 34.16
N LYS A 137 -7.50 -3.55 34.42
CA LYS A 137 -6.63 -2.91 35.41
C LYS A 137 -6.34 -1.44 35.09
N PHE A 138 -6.27 -1.08 33.80
CA PHE A 138 -6.12 0.31 33.37
C PHE A 138 -7.32 1.17 33.79
N PHE A 139 -8.54 0.69 33.57
CA PHE A 139 -9.74 1.42 33.99
C PHE A 139 -9.85 1.54 35.52
N ASP A 140 -9.24 0.61 36.27
CA ASP A 140 -9.11 0.72 37.73
C ASP A 140 -8.06 1.77 38.19
N THR A 141 -7.06 2.09 37.35
CA THR A 141 -5.85 2.86 37.76
C THR A 141 -5.65 4.19 37.05
N ASN A 142 -6.39 4.49 35.97
CA ASN A 142 -6.36 5.75 35.22
C ASN A 142 -5.02 6.14 34.55
N GLU A 143 -4.08 5.22 34.33
CA GLU A 143 -2.79 5.50 33.68
C GLU A 143 -2.74 5.07 32.20
N LEU A 144 -2.75 6.04 31.26
CA LEU A 144 -2.70 5.79 29.81
C LEU A 144 -1.41 5.05 29.37
N PRO A 145 -1.47 4.13 28.38
CA PRO A 145 -0.28 3.66 27.70
C PRO A 145 0.42 4.81 26.94
N ALA A 146 1.74 4.94 27.10
CA ALA A 146 2.55 6.04 26.59
C ALA A 146 2.58 6.23 25.05
N ASN A 147 1.94 5.35 24.27
CA ASN A 147 1.99 5.35 22.79
C ASN A 147 0.66 5.75 22.13
N TYR A 148 -0.30 6.32 22.87
CA TYR A 148 -1.55 6.81 22.30
C TYR A 148 -1.29 8.10 21.50
N THR A 149 -1.26 7.97 20.17
CA THR A 149 -1.23 9.13 19.27
C THR A 149 -2.55 9.16 18.51
N LYS A 150 -3.36 10.19 18.76
CA LYS A 150 -4.53 10.49 17.93
C LYS A 150 -4.00 10.77 16.52
N LYS A 151 -4.44 9.99 15.53
CA LYS A 151 -4.06 10.23 14.14
C LYS A 151 -4.81 11.47 13.69
N ASP A 152 -4.12 12.59 13.59
CA ASP A 152 -4.68 13.78 12.95
C ASP A 152 -4.89 13.44 11.46
N LEU A 153 -6.13 13.20 11.07
CA LEU A 153 -6.50 13.23 9.66
C LEU A 153 -6.18 14.63 9.18
N ILE A 154 -5.22 14.75 8.25
CA ILE A 154 -5.00 15.97 7.49
C ILE A 154 -6.20 16.11 6.56
N LEU A 155 -7.32 16.59 7.09
CA LEU A 155 -8.44 17.07 6.29
C LEU A 155 -7.92 18.30 5.56
N ARG A 156 -7.80 18.22 4.24
CA ARG A 156 -7.57 19.44 3.46
C ARG A 156 -8.73 20.38 3.76
N THR A 157 -8.44 21.61 4.12
CA THR A 157 -9.47 22.61 4.44
C THR A 157 -9.84 23.49 3.25
N TYR A 158 -9.28 23.21 2.07
CA TYR A 158 -9.42 24.02 0.87
C TYR A 158 -9.65 23.18 -0.38
N LYS A 159 -10.33 23.81 -1.36
CA LYS A 159 -10.73 23.22 -2.63
C LYS A 159 -9.67 23.45 -3.70
N VAL A 160 -9.34 22.39 -4.43
CA VAL A 160 -8.41 22.43 -5.57
C VAL A 160 -9.17 22.11 -6.85
N ILE A 161 -9.07 22.98 -7.86
CA ILE A 161 -9.65 22.73 -9.18
C ILE A 161 -8.50 22.51 -10.16
N PRO A 162 -8.28 21.27 -10.63
CA PRO A 162 -7.17 20.95 -11.51
C PRO A 162 -7.41 21.58 -12.89
N GLY A 163 -6.33 22.08 -13.49
CA GLY A 163 -6.31 22.56 -14.86
C GLY A 163 -6.03 21.44 -15.85
N LYS A 164 -5.99 21.81 -17.14
CA LYS A 164 -5.74 20.86 -18.23
C LYS A 164 -4.41 20.10 -18.06
N SER A 165 -3.36 20.80 -17.64
CA SER A 165 -2.02 20.22 -17.52
C SER A 165 -1.95 19.17 -16.42
N GLU A 166 -2.59 19.40 -15.27
CA GLU A 166 -2.57 18.45 -14.16
C GLU A 166 -3.37 17.20 -14.49
N LEU A 167 -4.54 17.34 -15.11
CA LEU A 167 -5.33 16.20 -15.58
C LEU A 167 -4.57 15.40 -16.64
N GLN A 168 -3.96 16.09 -17.63
CA GLN A 168 -3.17 15.42 -18.67
C GLN A 168 -1.97 14.68 -18.05
N GLN A 169 -1.32 15.29 -17.06
CA GLN A 169 -0.22 14.65 -16.34
C GLN A 169 -0.68 13.38 -15.60
N LEU A 170 -1.87 13.39 -14.99
CA LEU A 170 -2.45 12.21 -14.35
C LEU A 170 -2.68 11.10 -15.40
N THR A 171 -3.34 11.42 -16.52
CA THR A 171 -3.70 10.44 -17.55
C THR A 171 -2.50 9.92 -18.32
N ASP A 172 -1.47 10.75 -18.54
CA ASP A 172 -0.27 10.35 -19.27
C ASP A 172 0.66 9.52 -18.39
N ASN A 173 0.82 9.86 -17.11
CA ASN A 173 1.76 9.17 -16.24
C ASN A 173 1.20 7.90 -15.62
N PHE A 174 -0.10 7.86 -15.32
CA PHE A 174 -0.68 6.74 -14.58
C PHE A 174 -0.50 5.37 -15.27
N PRO A 175 -0.69 5.22 -16.60
CA PRO A 175 -0.39 3.96 -17.29
C PRO A 175 1.07 3.52 -17.13
N PHE A 176 2.03 4.45 -17.17
CA PHE A 176 3.44 4.14 -16.96
C PHE A 176 3.74 3.76 -15.51
N ILE A 177 3.06 4.35 -14.53
CA ILE A 177 3.18 3.97 -13.12
C ILE A 177 2.73 2.53 -12.93
N LEU A 178 1.61 2.13 -13.56
CA LEU A 178 1.13 0.74 -13.53
C LEU A 178 2.15 -0.21 -14.17
N LEU A 179 2.68 0.09 -15.37
CA LEU A 179 3.72 -0.73 -15.99
C LEU A 179 5.02 -0.81 -15.18
N GLN A 180 5.41 0.26 -14.49
CA GLN A 180 6.59 0.24 -13.62
C GLN A 180 6.38 -0.58 -12.34
N SER A 181 5.13 -0.68 -11.89
CA SER A 181 4.74 -1.44 -10.69
C SER A 181 4.37 -2.89 -10.99
N TYR A 182 4.25 -3.23 -12.27
CA TYR A 182 3.87 -4.54 -12.79
C TYR A 182 4.97 -5.59 -12.56
N ASP A 183 4.54 -6.75 -12.09
CA ASP A 183 5.41 -7.92 -11.91
C ASP A 183 5.47 -8.77 -13.18
N ALA A 184 6.45 -8.48 -14.04
CA ALA A 184 6.65 -9.20 -15.31
C ALA A 184 6.85 -10.73 -15.17
N ALA A 185 7.28 -11.21 -14.00
CA ALA A 185 7.51 -12.64 -13.79
C ALA A 185 6.22 -13.42 -13.52
N TYR A 186 5.25 -12.80 -12.85
CA TYR A 186 4.08 -13.49 -12.32
C TYR A 186 2.76 -12.75 -12.54
N GLY A 187 2.71 -11.64 -13.29
CA GLY A 187 1.48 -10.88 -13.47
C GLY A 187 1.09 -10.03 -12.25
N GLY A 188 0.24 -9.01 -12.40
CA GLY A 188 -0.27 -8.22 -11.28
C GLY A 188 0.73 -7.24 -10.68
N PHE A 189 0.45 -6.76 -9.47
CA PHE A 189 1.25 -5.75 -8.78
C PHE A 189 1.90 -6.29 -7.51
N GLY A 190 3.09 -5.78 -7.20
CA GLY A 190 3.80 -6.07 -5.95
C GLY A 190 4.55 -7.40 -5.93
N THR A 191 5.33 -7.62 -4.87
CA THR A 191 6.23 -8.78 -4.71
C THR A 191 5.83 -9.71 -3.57
N GLY A 192 4.68 -9.48 -2.94
CA GLY A 192 4.16 -10.25 -1.80
C GLY A 192 2.78 -10.83 -2.10
N GLN A 193 1.83 -10.65 -1.17
CA GLN A 193 0.41 -10.92 -1.39
C GLN A 193 -0.11 -10.15 -2.62
N LYS A 194 -0.90 -10.82 -3.46
CA LYS A 194 -1.44 -10.27 -4.71
C LYS A 194 -2.95 -10.16 -4.68
N PHE A 195 -3.42 -8.96 -4.96
CA PHE A 195 -4.82 -8.65 -5.24
C PHE A 195 -5.02 -8.50 -6.76
N PRO A 196 -6.22 -8.81 -7.29
CA PRO A 196 -6.49 -8.78 -8.72
C PRO A 196 -6.34 -7.38 -9.35
N SER A 197 -6.75 -6.32 -8.64
CA SER A 197 -6.78 -4.94 -9.13
C SER A 197 -7.38 -4.80 -10.52
N ALA A 198 -8.61 -5.30 -10.67
CA ALA A 198 -9.23 -5.51 -11.96
C ALA A 198 -9.53 -4.19 -12.69
N ALA A 199 -9.95 -3.14 -11.99
CA ALA A 199 -10.19 -1.83 -12.59
C ALA A 199 -8.89 -1.19 -13.13
N ALA A 200 -7.75 -1.39 -12.44
CA ALA A 200 -6.46 -0.95 -12.95
C ALA A 200 -6.06 -1.65 -14.26
N TRP A 201 -6.29 -2.95 -14.37
CA TRP A 201 -6.03 -3.70 -15.61
C TRP A 201 -7.03 -3.38 -16.71
N GLU A 202 -8.29 -3.10 -16.37
CA GLU A 202 -9.30 -2.64 -17.33
C GLU A 202 -8.88 -1.30 -17.93
N TYR A 203 -8.38 -0.37 -17.10
CA TYR A 203 -7.84 0.89 -17.58
C TYR A 203 -6.62 0.69 -18.49
N ILE A 204 -5.74 -0.27 -18.19
CA ILE A 204 -4.60 -0.60 -19.07
C ILE A 204 -5.06 -1.13 -20.44
N LEU A 205 -6.11 -1.97 -20.48
CA LEU A 205 -6.71 -2.41 -21.74
C LEU A 205 -7.34 -1.25 -22.51
N TYR A 206 -8.03 -0.33 -21.82
CA TYR A 206 -8.55 0.90 -22.41
C TYR A 206 -7.43 1.77 -23.03
N VAL A 207 -6.31 1.94 -22.32
CA VAL A 207 -5.14 2.67 -22.82
C VAL A 207 -4.53 1.97 -24.04
N TYR A 208 -4.49 0.64 -24.06
CA TYR A 208 -4.08 -0.12 -25.25
C TYR A 208 -4.96 0.17 -26.45
N GLU A 209 -6.29 0.14 -26.31
CA GLU A 209 -7.22 0.42 -27.41
C GLU A 209 -7.02 1.83 -28.00
N LYS A 210 -6.65 2.80 -27.16
CA LYS A 210 -6.38 4.18 -27.57
C LYS A 210 -5.01 4.37 -28.22
N THR A 211 -3.99 3.68 -27.73
CA THR A 211 -2.58 3.94 -28.11
C THR A 211 -2.00 2.92 -29.08
N GLY A 212 -2.56 1.70 -29.12
CA GLY A 212 -2.00 0.55 -29.83
C GLY A 212 -0.68 0.02 -29.24
N ASN A 213 -0.24 0.51 -28.08
CA ASN A 213 1.03 0.06 -27.48
C ASN A 213 0.87 -1.34 -26.86
N LYS A 214 1.43 -2.35 -27.54
CA LYS A 214 1.34 -3.76 -27.15
C LYS A 214 1.88 -4.07 -25.76
N GLU A 215 2.79 -3.27 -25.20
CA GLU A 215 3.31 -3.48 -23.85
C GLU A 215 2.19 -3.51 -22.80
N PHE A 216 1.16 -2.67 -22.97
CA PHE A 216 -0.02 -2.66 -22.11
C PHE A 216 -0.85 -3.94 -22.24
N LEU A 217 -1.08 -4.39 -23.48
CA LEU A 217 -1.82 -5.63 -23.74
C LEU A 217 -1.06 -6.85 -23.20
N ASP A 218 0.25 -6.91 -23.42
CA ASP A 218 1.10 -8.01 -22.97
C ASP A 218 1.13 -8.07 -21.43
N ALA A 219 1.22 -6.93 -20.74
CA ALA A 219 1.17 -6.88 -19.27
C ALA A 219 -0.19 -7.34 -18.71
N ALA A 220 -1.29 -6.87 -19.31
CA ALA A 220 -2.64 -7.24 -18.89
C ALA A 220 -2.92 -8.73 -19.14
N THR A 221 -2.62 -9.23 -20.33
CA THR A 221 -2.83 -10.66 -20.69
C THR A 221 -1.93 -11.59 -19.89
N ASN A 222 -0.67 -11.21 -19.64
CA ASN A 222 0.20 -11.95 -18.73
C ASN A 222 -0.39 -12.03 -17.32
N THR A 223 -0.97 -10.95 -16.81
CA THR A 223 -1.65 -10.93 -15.51
C THR A 223 -2.86 -11.86 -15.48
N LEU A 224 -3.74 -11.78 -16.47
CA LEU A 224 -4.92 -12.65 -16.58
C LEU A 224 -4.52 -14.12 -16.66
N ASN A 225 -3.48 -14.44 -17.42
CA ASN A 225 -2.99 -15.82 -17.54
C ASN A 225 -2.48 -16.38 -16.20
N HIS A 226 -1.89 -15.55 -15.33
CA HIS A 226 -1.47 -15.97 -13.98
C HIS A 226 -2.61 -16.02 -12.97
N ILE A 227 -3.59 -15.12 -13.09
CA ILE A 227 -4.83 -15.16 -12.29
C ILE A 227 -5.60 -16.46 -12.54
N TYR A 228 -5.66 -16.90 -13.79
CA TYR A 228 -6.31 -18.15 -14.20
C TYR A 228 -5.48 -19.41 -13.94
N ASN A 229 -4.18 -19.37 -14.27
CA ASN A 229 -3.21 -20.47 -14.34
C ASN A 229 -3.72 -21.91 -14.10
N ASP A 230 -3.74 -22.72 -15.17
CA ASP A 230 -4.29 -24.08 -15.20
C ASP A 230 -3.38 -25.17 -14.61
N ASN A 231 -2.41 -24.82 -13.74
CA ASN A 231 -1.65 -25.81 -12.96
C ASN A 231 -2.53 -26.39 -11.85
N TYR A 232 -3.72 -26.84 -12.23
CA TYR A 232 -4.69 -27.53 -11.42
C TYR A 232 -4.19 -28.96 -11.18
N ILE A 233 -4.55 -29.54 -10.03
CA ILE A 233 -4.03 -30.81 -9.50
C ILE A 233 -4.02 -31.92 -10.58
N ASP A 234 -2.84 -32.25 -11.12
CA ASP A 234 -2.68 -33.29 -12.16
C ASP A 234 -2.89 -34.72 -11.62
N ASP A 235 -2.81 -34.93 -10.31
CA ASP A 235 -2.95 -36.25 -9.70
C ASP A 235 -3.77 -36.21 -8.41
N TRP A 236 -5.09 -36.34 -8.58
CA TRP A 236 -6.05 -36.46 -7.49
C TRP A 236 -5.95 -37.76 -6.67
N ASN A 237 -5.08 -38.69 -7.05
CA ASN A 237 -4.91 -39.97 -6.35
C ASN A 237 -3.76 -39.96 -5.34
N LYS A 238 -2.96 -38.88 -5.26
CA LYS A 238 -2.01 -38.71 -4.16
C LYS A 238 -2.74 -38.41 -2.84
N PRO A 239 -2.40 -39.08 -1.73
CA PRO A 239 -2.99 -38.80 -0.42
C PRO A 239 -2.62 -37.40 0.09
N LEU A 240 -3.56 -36.71 0.76
CA LEU A 240 -3.28 -35.44 1.45
C LEU A 240 -2.52 -35.75 2.75
N ASP A 241 -1.27 -35.33 2.88
CA ASP A 241 -0.58 -35.28 4.19
C ASP A 241 -1.00 -33.99 4.92
N LEU A 242 -1.72 -34.13 6.03
CA LEU A 242 -2.31 -33.04 6.81
C LEU A 242 -1.38 -32.50 7.93
N GLY A 243 -0.09 -32.84 7.92
CA GLY A 243 0.85 -32.44 8.98
C GLY A 243 1.21 -30.93 9.04
N GLU A 244 1.37 -30.41 10.26
CA GLU A 244 1.86 -29.05 10.56
C GLU A 244 3.40 -28.97 10.51
N PHE A 245 3.94 -27.86 9.98
CA PHE A 245 5.36 -27.51 10.14
C PHE A 245 5.53 -25.99 10.40
N ASN A 246 5.89 -25.58 11.62
CA ASN A 246 6.15 -24.18 11.97
C ASN A 246 4.99 -23.20 11.67
N GLY A 247 3.74 -23.61 11.88
CA GLY A 247 2.58 -22.73 11.66
C GLY A 247 2.26 -22.47 10.18
N LEU A 248 2.95 -23.14 9.25
CA LEU A 248 2.55 -23.32 7.87
C LEU A 248 2.34 -24.83 7.65
N ARG A 249 1.27 -25.25 6.97
CA ARG A 249 1.07 -26.68 6.71
C ARG A 249 2.19 -27.14 5.77
N LYS A 250 2.84 -28.28 6.08
CA LYS A 250 3.92 -28.91 5.28
C LYS A 250 3.50 -29.18 3.81
N TYR A 251 2.19 -29.13 3.59
CA TYR A 251 1.45 -29.33 2.36
C TYR A 251 1.70 -28.31 1.22
N ASP A 252 2.17 -27.09 1.52
CA ASP A 252 2.34 -26.00 0.54
C ASP A 252 3.42 -26.25 -0.53
N GLU A 253 4.32 -27.22 -0.33
CA GLU A 253 5.38 -27.52 -1.31
C GLU A 253 4.95 -28.53 -2.38
N GLU A 254 3.98 -29.41 -2.09
CA GLU A 254 3.70 -30.59 -2.93
C GLU A 254 2.49 -30.43 -3.86
N ARG A 255 1.57 -29.50 -3.58
CA ARG A 255 0.37 -29.26 -4.42
C ARG A 255 0.21 -27.78 -4.75
N LYS A 256 0.65 -27.40 -5.95
CA LYS A 256 0.61 -26.02 -6.40
C LYS A 256 -0.78 -25.67 -6.93
N PHE A 257 -1.67 -25.16 -6.09
CA PHE A 257 -2.76 -24.33 -6.61
C PHE A 257 -2.11 -23.03 -7.10
N GLN A 258 -2.15 -22.74 -8.39
CA GLN A 258 -1.65 -21.49 -8.95
C GLN A 258 -2.84 -20.71 -9.50
N GLY A 259 -3.04 -19.48 -9.02
CA GLY A 259 -4.15 -18.64 -9.46
C GLY A 259 -5.29 -18.54 -8.46
N ILE A 260 -6.19 -17.61 -8.73
CA ILE A 260 -7.38 -17.30 -7.91
C ILE A 260 -8.67 -17.67 -8.64
N TYR A 261 -8.61 -18.18 -9.86
CA TYR A 261 -9.79 -18.72 -10.54
C TYR A 261 -10.16 -20.10 -9.98
N ASP A 262 -11.47 -20.37 -9.80
CA ASP A 262 -11.96 -21.70 -9.43
C ASP A 262 -12.38 -22.47 -10.70
N PRO A 263 -11.57 -23.43 -11.18
CA PRO A 263 -11.88 -24.16 -12.40
C PRO A 263 -12.99 -25.19 -12.23
N VAL A 264 -13.48 -25.45 -11.00
CA VAL A 264 -14.61 -26.38 -10.78
C VAL A 264 -15.92 -25.63 -10.93
N GLU A 265 -16.13 -24.65 -10.05
CA GLU A 265 -17.39 -23.90 -9.95
C GLU A 265 -17.45 -22.72 -10.90
N GLY A 266 -16.31 -22.20 -11.32
CA GLY A 266 -16.19 -20.84 -11.85
C GLY A 266 -16.07 -19.81 -10.73
N GLY A 267 -15.97 -18.55 -11.13
CA GLY A 267 -15.74 -17.44 -10.21
C GLY A 267 -14.28 -17.35 -9.76
N PHE A 268 -14.01 -16.32 -8.98
CA PHE A 268 -12.68 -15.95 -8.52
C PHE A 268 -12.67 -15.78 -7.01
N PHE A 269 -11.62 -16.34 -6.42
CA PHE A 269 -11.20 -16.12 -5.04
C PHE A 269 -10.68 -14.69 -4.86
N ARG A 270 -10.72 -14.19 -3.63
CA ARG A 270 -10.51 -12.77 -3.35
C ARG A 270 -9.10 -12.28 -3.68
N TYR A 271 -8.08 -13.05 -3.30
CA TYR A 271 -6.65 -12.71 -3.49
C TYR A 271 -5.77 -13.93 -3.25
N ALA A 272 -4.46 -13.81 -3.51
CA ALA A 272 -3.46 -14.84 -3.21
C ALA A 272 -2.39 -14.33 -2.24
N THR A 273 -1.94 -15.17 -1.31
CA THR A 273 -0.94 -14.76 -0.29
C THR A 273 0.49 -14.68 -0.84
N ARG A 274 0.77 -15.34 -1.96
CA ARG A 274 2.10 -15.38 -2.57
C ARG A 274 2.18 -14.63 -3.90
N ARG A 275 3.42 -14.22 -4.23
CA ARG A 275 3.76 -13.49 -5.46
C ARG A 275 3.39 -14.25 -6.74
N ASP A 276 3.40 -15.57 -6.71
CA ASP A 276 3.10 -16.42 -7.87
C ASP A 276 1.61 -16.79 -7.98
N TRP A 277 0.73 -16.06 -7.27
CA TRP A 277 -0.70 -16.31 -7.15
C TRP A 277 -1.07 -17.65 -6.49
N SER A 278 -0.12 -18.32 -5.83
CA SER A 278 -0.41 -19.51 -5.06
C SER A 278 -1.01 -19.19 -3.69
N ILE A 279 -1.72 -20.18 -3.13
CA ILE A 279 -2.43 -20.09 -1.84
C ILE A 279 -3.50 -18.98 -1.89
N PRO A 280 -4.60 -19.24 -2.61
CA PRO A 280 -5.72 -18.31 -2.66
C PRO A 280 -6.44 -18.24 -1.31
N HIS A 281 -7.00 -17.08 -1.03
CA HIS A 281 -8.00 -16.87 0.00
C HIS A 281 -9.37 -17.15 -0.61
N TYR A 282 -9.94 -18.31 -0.23
CA TYR A 282 -11.02 -19.00 -0.94
C TYR A 282 -12.40 -18.29 -0.90
N GLU A 283 -12.49 -17.12 -0.28
CA GLU A 283 -13.67 -16.26 -0.35
C GLU A 283 -13.97 -15.82 -1.78
N LYS A 284 -15.25 -15.86 -2.20
CA LYS A 284 -15.67 -15.27 -3.48
C LYS A 284 -16.62 -14.09 -3.22
N ILE A 285 -16.07 -12.88 -3.37
CA ILE A 285 -16.82 -11.62 -3.16
C ILE A 285 -17.45 -11.15 -4.47
N LEU A 286 -18.67 -10.61 -4.41
CA LEU A 286 -19.47 -10.27 -5.59
C LEU A 286 -18.81 -9.22 -6.49
N ASP A 287 -18.31 -8.11 -5.94
CA ASP A 287 -17.65 -7.02 -6.69
C ASP A 287 -16.36 -7.48 -7.36
N VAL A 288 -15.50 -8.21 -6.65
CA VAL A 288 -14.26 -8.79 -7.20
C VAL A 288 -14.58 -9.70 -8.39
N ASN A 289 -15.64 -10.50 -8.28
CA ASN A 289 -16.08 -11.35 -9.38
C ASN A 289 -16.65 -10.53 -10.54
N ALA A 290 -17.43 -9.48 -10.27
CA ALA A 290 -17.96 -8.60 -11.29
C ALA A 290 -16.83 -7.97 -12.12
N GLU A 291 -15.87 -7.33 -11.46
CA GLU A 291 -14.77 -6.65 -12.14
C GLU A 291 -13.87 -7.62 -12.90
N LEU A 292 -13.56 -8.79 -12.33
CA LEU A 292 -12.77 -9.80 -13.04
C LEU A 292 -13.53 -10.36 -14.24
N ILE A 293 -14.81 -10.71 -14.12
CA ILE A 293 -15.61 -11.19 -15.27
C ILE A 293 -15.58 -10.15 -16.40
N LYS A 294 -15.83 -8.88 -16.07
CA LYS A 294 -15.78 -7.78 -17.04
C LYS A 294 -14.40 -7.65 -17.69
N LEU A 295 -13.34 -7.72 -16.91
CA LEU A 295 -11.96 -7.65 -17.40
C LEU A 295 -11.63 -8.80 -18.37
N TYR A 296 -12.04 -10.03 -18.06
CA TYR A 296 -11.86 -11.18 -18.96
C TYR A 296 -12.68 -11.02 -20.24
N LEU A 297 -13.91 -10.47 -20.18
CA LEU A 297 -14.71 -10.14 -21.36
C LEU A 297 -14.07 -9.04 -22.21
N HIS A 298 -13.47 -8.02 -21.59
CA HIS A 298 -12.76 -6.95 -22.29
C HIS A 298 -11.51 -7.47 -22.98
N ALA A 299 -10.73 -8.32 -22.29
CA ALA A 299 -9.59 -9.01 -22.87
C ALA A 299 -10.01 -9.92 -24.05
N TYR A 300 -11.12 -10.66 -23.93
CA TYR A 300 -11.70 -11.41 -25.05
C TYR A 300 -12.11 -10.47 -26.19
N ASN A 301 -12.73 -9.33 -25.90
CA ASN A 301 -13.15 -8.40 -26.94
C ASN A 301 -11.96 -7.88 -27.77
N ILE A 302 -10.81 -7.65 -27.14
CA ILE A 302 -9.58 -7.20 -27.79
C ILE A 302 -8.86 -8.35 -28.51
N THR A 303 -8.58 -9.44 -27.81
CA THR A 303 -7.69 -10.52 -28.29
C THR A 303 -8.40 -11.57 -29.14
N LYS A 304 -9.72 -11.70 -28.98
CA LYS A 304 -10.55 -12.79 -29.50
C LYS A 304 -10.10 -14.19 -29.06
N ASP A 305 -9.31 -14.29 -27.98
CA ASP A 305 -8.90 -15.58 -27.42
C ASP A 305 -10.10 -16.28 -26.75
N PRO A 306 -10.53 -17.46 -27.24
CA PRO A 306 -11.69 -18.17 -26.70
C PRO A 306 -11.53 -18.54 -25.22
N LYS A 307 -10.31 -18.66 -24.71
CA LYS A 307 -10.04 -18.98 -23.30
C LYS A 307 -10.59 -17.93 -22.36
N TYR A 308 -10.41 -16.64 -22.67
CA TYR A 308 -10.94 -15.55 -21.85
C TYR A 308 -12.46 -15.54 -21.84
N LYS A 309 -13.09 -15.85 -22.98
CA LYS A 309 -14.54 -16.01 -23.08
C LYS A 309 -15.04 -17.18 -22.22
N GLU A 310 -14.38 -18.34 -22.28
CA GLU A 310 -14.78 -19.52 -21.50
C GLU A 310 -14.72 -19.25 -19.98
N ILE A 311 -13.62 -18.65 -19.51
CA ILE A 311 -13.44 -18.26 -18.11
C ILE A 311 -14.56 -17.31 -17.67
N ALA A 312 -14.81 -16.26 -18.45
CA ALA A 312 -15.87 -15.29 -18.15
C ALA A 312 -17.26 -15.94 -18.14
N GLN A 313 -17.59 -16.79 -19.12
CA GLN A 313 -18.89 -17.47 -19.19
C GLN A 313 -19.10 -18.41 -18.01
N LYS A 314 -18.06 -19.17 -17.61
CA LYS A 314 -18.14 -20.05 -16.45
C LYS A 314 -18.29 -19.27 -15.14
N SER A 315 -17.61 -18.13 -15.00
CA SER A 315 -17.77 -17.23 -13.85
C SER A 315 -19.13 -16.51 -13.82
N LEU A 316 -19.70 -16.14 -14.96
CA LEU A 316 -21.10 -15.68 -15.04
C LEU A 316 -22.06 -16.77 -14.58
N GLN A 317 -21.84 -18.02 -15.00
CA GLN A 317 -22.67 -19.15 -14.60
C GLN A 317 -22.59 -19.42 -13.09
N TYR A 318 -21.39 -19.28 -12.49
CA TYR A 318 -21.20 -19.30 -11.04
C TYR A 318 -22.07 -18.24 -10.37
N ALA A 319 -21.99 -16.97 -10.81
CA ALA A 319 -22.76 -15.89 -10.24
C ALA A 319 -24.28 -16.15 -10.33
N ILE A 320 -24.77 -16.65 -11.48
CA ILE A 320 -26.19 -16.99 -11.69
C ILE A 320 -26.66 -18.14 -10.80
N ASN A 321 -25.81 -19.14 -10.57
CA ASN A 321 -26.20 -20.33 -9.82
C ASN A 321 -26.13 -20.14 -8.31
N ASN A 322 -25.12 -19.41 -7.83
CA ASN A 322 -24.81 -19.35 -6.40
C ASN A 322 -25.17 -18.00 -5.76
N LEU A 323 -25.08 -16.89 -6.51
CA LEU A 323 -25.25 -15.55 -5.95
C LEU A 323 -26.54 -14.86 -6.42
N TYR A 324 -27.11 -15.22 -7.56
CA TYR A 324 -28.30 -14.52 -8.08
C TYR A 324 -29.61 -14.99 -7.43
N ASP A 325 -30.39 -14.04 -6.90
CA ASP A 325 -31.76 -14.29 -6.45
C ASP A 325 -32.70 -14.37 -7.66
N LYS A 326 -32.88 -15.60 -8.18
CA LYS A 326 -33.73 -15.86 -9.35
C LYS A 326 -35.18 -15.41 -9.14
N ALA A 327 -35.68 -15.41 -7.90
CA ALA A 327 -37.06 -15.04 -7.60
C ALA A 327 -37.25 -13.52 -7.71
N ASN A 328 -36.42 -12.75 -7.01
CA ASN A 328 -36.65 -11.31 -6.81
C ASN A 328 -35.75 -10.40 -7.67
N GLY A 329 -34.63 -10.93 -8.19
CA GLY A 329 -33.57 -10.12 -8.79
C GLY A 329 -32.55 -9.65 -7.75
N GLY A 330 -31.41 -9.15 -8.23
CA GLY A 330 -30.25 -8.82 -7.38
C GLY A 330 -29.43 -10.05 -6.98
N PHE A 331 -28.23 -9.78 -6.51
CA PHE A 331 -27.21 -10.76 -6.14
C PHE A 331 -26.87 -10.67 -4.66
N TYR A 332 -26.60 -11.82 -4.08
CA TYR A 332 -26.07 -12.05 -2.74
C TYR A 332 -24.60 -11.62 -2.65
N GLY A 333 -24.18 -11.13 -1.48
CA GLY A 333 -22.94 -10.38 -1.31
C GLY A 333 -21.65 -11.20 -1.47
N SER A 334 -21.64 -12.44 -0.98
CA SER A 334 -20.42 -13.26 -1.02
C SER A 334 -20.69 -14.76 -0.81
N GLN A 335 -19.70 -15.57 -1.19
CA GLN A 335 -19.51 -16.95 -0.72
C GLN A 335 -18.34 -16.98 0.27
N ASP A 336 -18.56 -17.60 1.43
CA ASP A 336 -17.55 -17.79 2.47
C ASP A 336 -16.34 -18.60 1.98
N ALA A 337 -15.20 -18.41 2.64
CA ALA A 337 -13.99 -19.20 2.38
C ALA A 337 -14.16 -20.67 2.74
N GLY A 338 -15.15 -21.05 3.55
CA GLY A 338 -15.35 -22.41 4.02
C GLY A 338 -14.09 -23.02 4.64
N HIS A 339 -14.01 -24.34 4.67
CA HIS A 339 -12.77 -25.03 5.04
C HIS A 339 -11.91 -25.27 3.79
N GLU A 340 -10.59 -25.02 3.85
CA GLU A 340 -9.69 -25.14 2.69
C GLU A 340 -9.71 -26.55 2.05
N ILE A 341 -10.09 -27.58 2.81
CA ILE A 341 -10.24 -28.95 2.30
C ILE A 341 -11.36 -29.02 1.26
N TYR A 342 -12.44 -28.24 1.38
CA TYR A 342 -13.52 -28.18 0.38
C TYR A 342 -12.96 -27.91 -1.02
N TYR A 343 -12.14 -26.87 -1.14
CA TYR A 343 -11.58 -26.46 -2.44
C TYR A 343 -10.46 -27.37 -2.95
N ARG A 344 -10.02 -28.34 -2.14
CA ARG A 344 -8.99 -29.33 -2.49
C ARG A 344 -9.56 -30.74 -2.75
N GLN A 345 -10.89 -30.90 -2.73
CA GLN A 345 -11.60 -32.12 -3.11
C GLN A 345 -11.80 -32.22 -4.63
N LYS A 346 -11.96 -33.46 -5.13
CA LYS A 346 -12.25 -33.71 -6.55
C LYS A 346 -13.53 -32.97 -6.97
N PRO A 347 -13.66 -32.55 -8.24
CA PRO A 347 -14.86 -31.87 -8.73
C PRO A 347 -16.17 -32.60 -8.38
N GLU A 348 -16.19 -33.94 -8.49
CA GLU A 348 -17.37 -34.75 -8.19
C GLU A 348 -17.67 -34.83 -6.69
N GLU A 349 -16.63 -34.73 -5.85
CA GLU A 349 -16.73 -34.81 -4.38
C GLU A 349 -17.26 -33.51 -3.78
N ARG A 350 -16.94 -32.34 -4.36
CA ARG A 350 -17.41 -31.02 -3.86
C ARG A 350 -18.94 -30.88 -3.79
N PHE A 351 -19.67 -31.50 -4.70
CA PHE A 351 -21.12 -31.31 -4.82
C PHE A 351 -21.96 -32.46 -4.26
N GLN A 352 -21.49 -33.71 -4.35
CA GLN A 352 -22.34 -34.88 -4.06
C GLN A 352 -22.01 -35.56 -2.73
N ASN A 353 -20.74 -35.56 -2.29
CA ASN A 353 -20.28 -36.31 -1.11
C ASN A 353 -19.20 -35.55 -0.33
N SER A 354 -19.33 -34.22 -0.22
CA SER A 354 -18.30 -33.42 0.42
C SER A 354 -18.14 -33.84 1.88
N LYS A 355 -16.90 -34.17 2.27
CA LYS A 355 -16.55 -34.46 3.68
C LYS A 355 -16.60 -33.21 4.56
N GLU A 356 -16.58 -32.05 3.93
CA GLU A 356 -16.65 -30.73 4.57
C GLU A 356 -17.98 -30.03 4.23
N PRO A 357 -18.48 -29.14 5.09
CA PRO A 357 -19.63 -28.31 4.76
C PRO A 357 -19.41 -27.49 3.49
N ILE A 358 -20.45 -27.37 2.67
CA ILE A 358 -20.45 -26.46 1.51
C ILE A 358 -20.31 -25.02 2.03
N PRO A 359 -19.42 -24.20 1.45
CA PRO A 359 -19.25 -22.81 1.86
C PRO A 359 -20.57 -22.02 1.77
N ILE A 360 -20.86 -21.26 2.81
CA ILE A 360 -22.13 -20.55 2.99
C ILE A 360 -22.19 -19.33 2.07
N ILE A 361 -23.38 -19.02 1.57
CA ILE A 361 -23.67 -17.78 0.82
C ILE A 361 -24.27 -16.76 1.78
N ASP A 362 -23.67 -15.56 1.84
CA ASP A 362 -24.30 -14.40 2.49
C ASP A 362 -25.44 -13.89 1.61
N LYS A 363 -26.68 -14.20 2.00
CA LYS A 363 -27.90 -13.84 1.26
C LYS A 363 -28.28 -12.36 1.35
N THR A 364 -27.47 -11.54 2.02
CA THR A 364 -27.65 -10.09 2.05
C THR A 364 -27.32 -9.51 0.67
N LYS A 365 -28.17 -8.62 0.16
CA LYS A 365 -27.92 -7.88 -1.10
C LYS A 365 -27.40 -6.49 -0.76
N TYR A 366 -26.17 -6.17 -1.18
CA TYR A 366 -25.55 -4.87 -0.97
C TYR A 366 -25.57 -4.03 -2.25
N SER A 367 -25.92 -2.75 -2.15
CA SER A 367 -26.08 -1.84 -3.28
C SER A 367 -24.77 -1.58 -4.01
N ASP A 368 -23.69 -1.24 -3.29
CA ASP A 368 -22.34 -1.07 -3.81
C ASP A 368 -21.79 -2.31 -4.54
N LEU A 369 -22.04 -3.52 -4.04
CA LEU A 369 -21.57 -4.76 -4.69
C LEU A 369 -22.42 -5.18 -5.90
N ASN A 370 -23.72 -4.87 -5.87
CA ASN A 370 -24.64 -5.22 -6.96
C ASN A 370 -24.51 -4.33 -8.19
N ALA A 371 -24.17 -3.05 -8.00
CA ALA A 371 -23.92 -2.12 -9.09
C ALA A 371 -22.88 -2.62 -10.11
N PRO A 372 -21.62 -2.94 -9.74
CA PRO A 372 -20.63 -3.44 -10.68
C PRO A 372 -21.03 -4.78 -11.29
N MET A 373 -21.73 -5.65 -10.54
CA MET A 373 -22.24 -6.90 -11.10
C MET A 373 -23.30 -6.66 -12.18
N ALA A 374 -24.25 -5.74 -11.95
CA ALA A 374 -25.24 -5.39 -12.97
C ALA A 374 -24.60 -4.78 -14.22
N ILE A 375 -23.64 -3.85 -14.05
CA ILE A 375 -22.83 -3.29 -15.15
C ILE A 375 -22.12 -4.41 -15.92
N THR A 376 -21.55 -5.37 -15.22
CA THR A 376 -20.86 -6.53 -15.82
C THR A 376 -21.82 -7.40 -16.62
N PHE A 377 -23.05 -7.63 -16.15
CA PHE A 377 -24.05 -8.38 -16.89
C PHE A 377 -24.58 -7.65 -18.12
N PHE A 378 -24.72 -6.32 -18.07
CA PHE A 378 -24.98 -5.51 -19.28
C PHE A 378 -23.83 -5.64 -20.29
N TYR A 379 -22.59 -5.46 -19.84
CA TYR A 379 -21.41 -5.62 -20.69
C TYR A 379 -21.31 -7.04 -21.28
N ALA A 380 -21.64 -8.08 -20.50
CA ALA A 380 -21.69 -9.46 -20.97
C ALA A 380 -22.78 -9.69 -22.00
N ALA A 381 -23.95 -9.07 -21.86
CA ALA A 381 -25.01 -9.15 -22.85
C ALA A 381 -24.55 -8.63 -24.22
N ASP A 382 -23.83 -7.51 -24.24
CA ASP A 382 -23.27 -6.90 -25.44
C ASP A 382 -22.16 -7.75 -26.07
N ILE A 383 -21.16 -8.14 -25.29
CA ILE A 383 -19.98 -8.87 -25.80
C ILE A 383 -20.34 -10.30 -26.23
N LEU A 384 -21.25 -10.96 -25.51
CA LEU A 384 -21.64 -12.35 -25.76
C LEU A 384 -22.92 -12.49 -26.59
N GLN A 385 -23.61 -11.38 -26.89
CA GLN A 385 -24.86 -11.34 -27.66
C GLN A 385 -25.92 -12.27 -27.07
N ASN A 386 -26.09 -12.21 -25.74
CA ASN A 386 -27.01 -13.07 -25.00
C ASN A 386 -27.97 -12.24 -24.14
N LYS A 387 -29.23 -12.19 -24.58
CA LYS A 387 -30.31 -11.43 -23.94
C LYS A 387 -30.57 -11.85 -22.48
N THR A 388 -30.30 -13.10 -22.12
CA THR A 388 -30.49 -13.57 -20.74
C THR A 388 -29.65 -12.78 -19.74
N TYR A 389 -28.45 -12.33 -20.12
CA TYR A 389 -27.62 -11.51 -19.22
C TYR A 389 -28.22 -10.10 -19.02
N GLU A 390 -28.77 -9.51 -20.08
CA GLU A 390 -29.49 -8.24 -19.99
C GLU A 390 -30.73 -8.36 -19.10
N ASP A 391 -31.53 -9.42 -19.27
CA ASP A 391 -32.73 -9.66 -18.47
C ASP A 391 -32.41 -9.78 -16.97
N ILE A 392 -31.28 -10.41 -16.63
CA ILE A 392 -30.78 -10.52 -15.25
C ILE A 392 -30.35 -9.15 -14.71
N ALA A 393 -29.61 -8.36 -15.49
CA ALA A 393 -29.20 -7.02 -15.10
C ALA A 393 -30.41 -6.10 -14.88
N VAL A 394 -31.35 -6.09 -15.83
CA VAL A 394 -32.59 -5.31 -15.75
C VAL A 394 -33.44 -5.71 -14.55
N LYS A 395 -33.63 -7.01 -14.31
CA LYS A 395 -34.39 -7.49 -13.16
C LYS A 395 -33.71 -7.08 -11.84
N SER A 396 -32.38 -7.08 -11.79
CA SER A 396 -31.62 -6.59 -10.63
C SER A 396 -31.78 -5.09 -10.43
N MET A 397 -31.67 -4.28 -11.48
CA MET A 397 -31.88 -2.82 -11.40
C MET A 397 -33.31 -2.47 -10.95
N GLU A 398 -34.32 -3.20 -11.43
CA GLU A 398 -35.69 -3.04 -10.95
C GLU A 398 -35.84 -3.39 -9.47
N PHE A 399 -35.17 -4.42 -8.97
CA PHE A 399 -35.18 -4.77 -7.55
C PHE A 399 -34.70 -3.59 -6.70
N PHE A 400 -33.53 -3.02 -7.03
CA PHE A 400 -32.97 -1.91 -6.26
C PHE A 400 -33.77 -0.62 -6.42
N ARG A 401 -34.24 -0.31 -7.63
CA ARG A 401 -35.09 0.88 -7.85
C ARG A 401 -36.40 0.82 -7.08
N LYS A 402 -37.02 -0.36 -6.93
CA LYS A 402 -38.32 -0.52 -6.24
C LYS A 402 -38.19 -0.68 -4.73
N ASN A 403 -37.16 -1.38 -4.25
CA ASN A 403 -37.07 -1.80 -2.85
C ASN A 403 -36.00 -1.06 -2.04
N MET A 404 -35.02 -0.43 -2.71
CA MET A 404 -33.84 0.14 -2.04
C MET A 404 -33.71 1.66 -2.25
N LEU A 405 -34.21 2.19 -3.38
CA LEU A 405 -34.21 3.63 -3.65
C LEU A 405 -35.23 4.37 -2.78
N THR A 406 -34.78 5.40 -2.07
CA THR A 406 -35.62 6.25 -1.22
C THR A 406 -35.39 7.73 -1.50
N GLU A 407 -36.15 8.61 -0.85
CA GLU A 407 -35.90 10.06 -0.88
C GLU A 407 -34.54 10.46 -0.26
N ASN A 408 -33.98 9.60 0.60
CA ASN A 408 -32.71 9.81 1.30
C ASN A 408 -31.56 9.04 0.64
N GLY A 409 -31.62 8.89 -0.68
CA GLY A 409 -30.67 8.08 -1.46
C GLY A 409 -31.03 6.60 -1.45
N ILE A 410 -30.08 5.77 -1.88
CA ILE A 410 -30.25 4.32 -1.86
C ILE A 410 -29.88 3.75 -0.49
N LEU A 411 -30.59 2.71 -0.08
CA LEU A 411 -30.28 1.92 1.11
C LEU A 411 -29.08 1.01 0.83
N HIS A 412 -28.28 0.74 1.86
CA HIS A 412 -27.02 0.01 1.71
C HIS A 412 -27.26 -1.47 1.46
N PHE A 413 -28.10 -2.10 2.28
CA PHE A 413 -28.31 -3.55 2.21
C PHE A 413 -29.77 -3.96 2.40
N TYR A 414 -30.10 -5.13 1.84
CA TYR A 414 -31.37 -5.82 2.01
C TYR A 414 -31.14 -7.23 2.54
N ASP A 415 -31.68 -7.53 3.72
CA ASP A 415 -31.65 -8.86 4.33
C ASP A 415 -33.05 -9.32 4.76
N GLU A 416 -33.14 -10.34 5.62
CA GLU A 416 -34.41 -10.88 6.15
C GLU A 416 -35.25 -9.85 6.91
N LYS A 417 -34.62 -8.79 7.46
CA LYS A 417 -35.30 -7.68 8.14
C LYS A 417 -35.71 -6.56 7.17
N GLY A 418 -35.37 -6.69 5.88
CA GLY A 418 -35.65 -5.72 4.83
C GLY A 418 -34.51 -4.73 4.59
N ALA A 419 -34.83 -3.67 3.84
CA ALA A 419 -33.87 -2.67 3.39
C ALA A 419 -33.47 -1.72 4.53
N GLN A 420 -32.17 -1.51 4.73
CA GLN A 420 -31.63 -0.78 5.88
C GLN A 420 -30.44 0.11 5.49
N LEU A 421 -30.15 1.07 6.38
CA LEU A 421 -29.04 2.03 6.30
C LEU A 421 -29.06 2.93 5.06
N ASN A 422 -29.51 4.17 5.21
CA ASN A 422 -29.65 5.13 4.12
C ASN A 422 -28.40 5.98 3.86
N GLY A 423 -28.18 6.27 2.57
CA GLY A 423 -27.49 7.49 2.16
C GLY A 423 -25.96 7.44 2.26
N LEU A 424 -25.34 6.25 2.15
CA LEU A 424 -23.89 6.13 2.02
C LEU A 424 -23.43 6.61 0.63
N LEU A 425 -22.32 7.34 0.57
CA LEU A 425 -21.77 7.86 -0.67
C LEU A 425 -21.41 6.74 -1.64
N LEU A 426 -20.78 5.67 -1.14
CA LEU A 426 -20.33 4.55 -1.97
C LEU A 426 -21.50 3.92 -2.73
N ASP A 427 -22.59 3.60 -2.02
CA ASP A 427 -23.78 3.00 -2.63
C ASP A 427 -24.42 3.93 -3.66
N ASN A 428 -24.60 5.21 -3.29
CA ASN A 428 -25.19 6.20 -4.20
C ASN A 428 -24.34 6.34 -5.46
N ALA A 429 -23.01 6.38 -5.33
CA ALA A 429 -22.07 6.53 -6.45
C ALA A 429 -22.13 5.36 -7.43
N TYR A 430 -21.96 4.14 -6.93
CA TYR A 430 -21.97 2.94 -7.77
C TYR A 430 -23.35 2.66 -8.36
N MET A 431 -24.43 2.89 -7.61
CA MET A 431 -25.79 2.70 -8.12
C MET A 431 -26.18 3.77 -9.14
N SER A 432 -25.69 5.01 -9.01
CA SER A 432 -25.81 6.00 -10.08
C SER A 432 -25.14 5.53 -11.36
N LEU A 433 -23.94 4.93 -11.29
CA LEU A 433 -23.27 4.35 -12.46
C LEU A 433 -24.10 3.22 -13.08
N ALA A 434 -24.61 2.30 -12.25
CA ALA A 434 -25.38 1.15 -12.74
C ALA A 434 -26.73 1.57 -13.35
N PHE A 435 -27.40 2.58 -12.79
CA PHE A 435 -28.63 3.12 -13.37
C PHE A 435 -28.38 3.93 -14.65
N VAL A 436 -27.26 4.65 -14.76
CA VAL A 436 -26.87 5.25 -16.04
C VAL A 436 -26.64 4.17 -17.09
N GLU A 437 -25.89 3.13 -16.77
CA GLU A 437 -25.66 2.01 -17.68
C GLU A 437 -26.99 1.34 -18.09
N ALA A 438 -27.89 1.10 -17.14
CA ALA A 438 -29.22 0.55 -17.42
C ALA A 438 -30.04 1.44 -18.37
N TYR A 439 -29.94 2.78 -18.24
CA TYR A 439 -30.56 3.70 -19.18
C TYR A 439 -29.91 3.63 -20.57
N GLU A 440 -28.58 3.64 -20.64
CA GLU A 440 -27.84 3.57 -21.91
C GLU A 440 -28.19 2.29 -22.70
N GLN A 441 -28.42 1.19 -21.98
CA GLN A 441 -28.73 -0.12 -22.57
C GLN A 441 -30.21 -0.31 -22.92
N THR A 442 -31.13 0.23 -22.12
CA THR A 442 -32.58 -0.04 -22.27
C THR A 442 -33.37 1.12 -22.88
N GLY A 443 -32.85 2.35 -22.79
CA GLY A 443 -33.59 3.58 -23.13
C GLY A 443 -34.74 3.93 -22.17
N ASP A 444 -34.91 3.21 -21.05
CA ASP A 444 -36.01 3.42 -20.11
C ASP A 444 -35.68 4.58 -19.14
N GLU A 445 -36.35 5.72 -19.32
CA GLU A 445 -36.12 6.96 -18.57
C GLU A 445 -36.19 6.78 -17.04
N LYS A 446 -36.91 5.77 -16.51
CA LYS A 446 -36.98 5.53 -15.06
C LYS A 446 -35.61 5.29 -14.42
N TYR A 447 -34.65 4.74 -15.17
CA TYR A 447 -33.30 4.49 -14.66
C TYR A 447 -32.47 5.77 -14.66
N LYS A 448 -32.61 6.60 -15.69
CA LYS A 448 -32.01 7.93 -15.71
C LYS A 448 -32.52 8.78 -14.54
N ASP A 449 -33.83 8.78 -14.30
CA ASP A 449 -34.43 9.49 -13.16
C ASP A 449 -33.88 8.97 -11.82
N ALA A 450 -33.75 7.65 -11.65
CA ALA A 450 -33.15 7.05 -10.47
C ALA A 450 -31.69 7.47 -10.28
N ALA A 451 -30.86 7.45 -11.33
CA ALA A 451 -29.47 7.88 -11.26
C ALA A 451 -29.33 9.34 -10.83
N LEU A 452 -30.14 10.23 -11.43
CA LEU A 452 -30.16 11.65 -11.11
C LEU A 452 -30.69 11.94 -9.71
N GLN A 453 -31.66 11.16 -9.22
CA GLN A 453 -32.14 11.25 -7.84
C GLN A 453 -31.00 10.99 -6.84
N LEU A 454 -30.22 9.93 -7.05
CA LEU A 454 -29.07 9.60 -6.19
C LEU A 454 -27.98 10.68 -6.24
N ILE A 455 -27.61 11.15 -7.44
CA ILE A 455 -26.63 12.24 -7.61
C ILE A 455 -27.09 13.51 -6.91
N ASN A 456 -28.35 13.90 -7.10
CA ASN A 456 -28.88 15.12 -6.49
C ASN A 456 -28.97 15.00 -4.97
N PHE A 457 -29.29 13.82 -4.43
CA PHE A 457 -29.20 13.55 -3.00
C PHE A 457 -27.77 13.74 -2.50
N SER A 458 -26.78 13.10 -3.13
CA SER A 458 -25.38 13.20 -2.72
C SER A 458 -24.86 14.63 -2.80
N LEU A 459 -25.16 15.37 -3.87
CA LEU A 459 -24.77 16.78 -4.03
C LEU A 459 -25.38 17.68 -2.93
N LYS A 460 -26.61 17.38 -2.50
CA LYS A 460 -27.32 18.18 -1.51
C LYS A 460 -26.91 17.85 -0.08
N LYS A 461 -26.61 16.58 0.21
CA LYS A 461 -26.46 16.07 1.58
C LYS A 461 -25.04 15.68 1.96
N LEU A 462 -24.25 15.22 1.00
CA LEU A 462 -22.93 14.61 1.24
C LEU A 462 -21.78 15.47 0.71
N TYR A 463 -22.03 16.35 -0.26
CA TYR A 463 -21.00 17.21 -0.84
C TYR A 463 -20.58 18.32 0.12
N ASP A 464 -19.27 18.46 0.29
CA ASP A 464 -18.67 19.55 1.03
C ASP A 464 -18.09 20.60 0.08
N GLY A 465 -18.76 21.75 0.03
CA GLY A 465 -18.30 22.89 -0.78
C GLY A 465 -16.95 23.46 -0.36
N LYS A 466 -16.48 23.20 0.88
CA LYS A 466 -15.19 23.71 1.37
C LYS A 466 -14.01 22.89 0.83
N THR A 467 -14.12 21.57 0.89
CA THR A 467 -13.08 20.66 0.43
C THR A 467 -13.20 20.32 -1.06
N GLY A 468 -14.40 20.42 -1.63
CA GLY A 468 -14.67 20.02 -3.01
C GLY A 468 -14.83 18.51 -3.18
N ALA A 469 -15.07 17.78 -2.09
CA ALA A 469 -15.27 16.33 -2.07
C ALA A 469 -16.51 15.98 -1.23
N PHE A 470 -16.91 14.72 -1.27
CA PHE A 470 -18.06 14.21 -0.53
C PHE A 470 -17.61 13.49 0.74
N PHE A 471 -18.35 13.68 1.82
CA PHE A 471 -18.28 12.82 3.00
C PHE A 471 -18.97 11.49 2.74
N GLU A 472 -18.56 10.43 3.44
CA GLU A 472 -19.17 9.10 3.28
C GLU A 472 -20.67 9.10 3.65
N ARG A 473 -21.05 9.78 4.73
CA ARG A 473 -22.45 9.88 5.17
C ARG A 473 -22.63 11.18 5.95
N ASN A 474 -23.84 11.74 5.85
CA ASN A 474 -24.30 12.84 6.69
C ASN A 474 -25.70 12.48 7.16
N SER A 475 -25.80 11.79 8.30
CA SER A 475 -27.07 11.32 8.84
C SER A 475 -27.35 11.89 10.23
N THR A 476 -28.59 12.30 10.45
CA THR A 476 -29.13 12.67 11.76
C THR A 476 -29.64 11.47 12.55
N ASP A 477 -29.59 10.25 11.98
CA ASP A 477 -30.06 9.01 12.59
C ASP A 477 -29.09 8.52 13.67
N ARG A 478 -29.04 9.25 14.79
CA ARG A 478 -28.17 8.98 15.94
C ARG A 478 -28.38 7.59 16.53
N HIS A 479 -29.51 6.95 16.26
CA HIS A 479 -29.80 5.61 16.79
C HIS A 479 -28.90 4.50 16.22
N TYR A 480 -28.15 4.74 15.14
CA TYR A 480 -27.15 3.79 14.61
C TYR A 480 -25.74 4.02 15.19
N TYR A 481 -25.53 5.07 15.98
CA TYR A 481 -24.22 5.54 16.43
C TYR A 481 -24.12 5.73 17.94
N ALA A 482 -22.91 5.91 18.45
CA ALA A 482 -22.62 6.04 19.86
C ALA A 482 -22.46 7.50 20.31
N GLY A 483 -22.97 7.84 21.49
CA GLY A 483 -22.90 9.20 22.06
C GLY A 483 -23.36 10.35 21.14
N ASP A 484 -22.62 11.45 21.21
CA ASP A 484 -22.73 12.59 20.30
C ASP A 484 -21.85 12.42 19.04
N GLU A 485 -21.59 11.18 18.59
CA GLU A 485 -20.89 10.93 17.32
C GLU A 485 -21.66 11.58 16.17
N TYR A 486 -21.23 12.78 15.79
CA TYR A 486 -21.46 13.30 14.46
C TYR A 486 -20.59 12.48 13.52
N PHE A 487 -21.20 11.57 12.78
CA PHE A 487 -20.52 10.93 11.66
C PHE A 487 -20.41 11.95 10.52
N LEU A 488 -19.46 12.88 10.64
CA LEU A 488 -18.82 13.52 9.50
C LEU A 488 -17.77 12.51 9.04
N GLY A 489 -18.20 11.58 8.18
CA GLY A 489 -17.33 10.49 7.72
C GLY A 489 -16.04 11.02 7.10
N GLU A 490 -14.98 10.22 7.15
CA GLU A 490 -13.78 10.46 6.34
C GLU A 490 -14.19 10.73 4.89
N ILE A 491 -13.45 11.58 4.16
CA ILE A 491 -13.65 11.78 2.72
C ILE A 491 -13.09 10.55 2.00
N PRO A 492 -13.93 9.63 1.50
CA PRO A 492 -13.46 8.33 1.05
C PRO A 492 -12.98 8.38 -0.40
N TYR A 493 -11.87 7.71 -0.70
CA TYR A 493 -11.33 7.65 -2.06
C TYR A 493 -12.29 6.97 -3.03
N SER A 494 -12.82 5.79 -2.68
CA SER A 494 -13.66 4.98 -3.57
C SER A 494 -14.99 5.63 -3.91
N GLY A 495 -15.76 6.02 -2.89
CA GLY A 495 -17.07 6.67 -3.08
C GLY A 495 -16.96 7.98 -3.88
N ASN A 496 -15.93 8.79 -3.62
CA ASN A 496 -15.70 10.00 -4.40
C ASN A 496 -15.27 9.72 -5.83
N SER A 497 -14.37 8.76 -6.04
CA SER A 497 -13.88 8.43 -7.38
C SER A 497 -15.02 7.87 -8.25
N ALA A 498 -15.89 7.02 -7.68
CA ALA A 498 -17.08 6.50 -8.36
C ALA A 498 -18.10 7.60 -8.64
N MET A 499 -18.35 8.50 -7.67
CA MET A 499 -19.27 9.61 -7.86
C MET A 499 -18.77 10.60 -8.92
N ALA A 500 -17.46 10.86 -8.97
CA ALA A 500 -16.85 11.70 -9.98
C ALA A 500 -17.10 11.15 -11.40
N LEU A 501 -16.98 9.83 -11.58
CA LEU A 501 -17.31 9.17 -12.84
C LEU A 501 -18.82 9.21 -13.14
N ALA A 502 -19.67 8.98 -12.13
CA ALA A 502 -21.13 9.03 -12.26
C ALA A 502 -21.62 10.42 -12.71
N LEU A 503 -21.02 11.48 -12.17
CA LEU A 503 -21.28 12.86 -12.56
C LEU A 503 -20.90 13.14 -14.01
N VAL A 504 -19.77 12.62 -14.49
CA VAL A 504 -19.35 12.82 -15.89
C VAL A 504 -20.25 12.06 -16.85
N LYS A 505 -20.57 10.79 -16.56
CA LYS A 505 -21.55 10.03 -17.35
C LYS A 505 -22.91 10.74 -17.36
N SER A 506 -23.38 11.26 -16.23
CA SER A 506 -24.65 11.99 -16.14
C SER A 506 -24.61 13.35 -16.84
N TYR A 507 -23.45 14.01 -16.93
CA TYR A 507 -23.25 15.17 -17.80
C TYR A 507 -23.45 14.78 -19.27
N ASP A 508 -22.95 13.63 -19.70
CA ASP A 508 -23.12 13.19 -21.09
C ASP A 508 -24.61 13.02 -21.45
N LEU A 509 -25.45 12.62 -20.49
CA LEU A 509 -26.91 12.51 -20.64
C LEU A 509 -27.67 13.85 -20.56
N THR A 510 -27.30 14.73 -19.64
CA THR A 510 -28.10 15.92 -19.27
C THR A 510 -27.56 17.25 -19.77
N LYS A 511 -26.27 17.28 -20.13
CA LYS A 511 -25.48 18.48 -20.41
C LYS A 511 -25.47 19.50 -19.27
N ASN A 512 -25.78 19.07 -18.03
CA ASN A 512 -25.70 19.92 -16.84
C ASN A 512 -24.24 20.16 -16.44
N LYS A 513 -23.71 21.35 -16.76
CA LYS A 513 -22.31 21.73 -16.51
C LYS A 513 -21.90 21.59 -15.04
N ASN A 514 -22.84 21.73 -14.09
CA ASN A 514 -22.54 21.56 -12.68
C ASN A 514 -21.97 20.17 -12.36
N TYR A 515 -22.43 19.13 -13.05
CA TYR A 515 -21.90 17.78 -12.84
C TYR A 515 -20.46 17.64 -13.31
N LEU A 516 -20.14 18.19 -14.49
CA LEU A 516 -18.78 18.20 -15.03
C LEU A 516 -17.83 19.03 -14.15
N ASP A 517 -18.27 20.19 -13.68
CA ASP A 517 -17.48 21.08 -12.81
C ASP A 517 -17.22 20.47 -11.42
N THR A 518 -18.24 19.83 -10.84
CA THR A 518 -18.12 19.13 -9.56
C THR A 518 -17.17 17.94 -9.70
N SER A 519 -17.31 17.13 -10.77
CA SER A 519 -16.42 16.00 -11.02
C SER A 519 -14.95 16.43 -11.12
N ASN A 520 -14.67 17.51 -11.87
CA ASN A 520 -13.31 18.06 -11.97
C ASN A 520 -12.75 18.47 -10.59
N THR A 521 -13.61 19.04 -9.74
CA THR A 521 -13.23 19.46 -8.39
C THR A 521 -12.84 18.25 -7.52
N ILE A 522 -13.61 17.16 -7.57
CA ILE A 522 -13.33 15.94 -6.80
C ILE A 522 -11.96 15.37 -7.15
N ILE A 523 -11.61 15.32 -8.45
CA ILE A 523 -10.29 14.86 -8.89
C ILE A 523 -9.19 15.71 -8.27
N GLY A 524 -9.39 17.04 -8.18
CA GLY A 524 -8.43 17.96 -7.54
C GLY A 524 -8.17 17.65 -6.06
N TYR A 525 -9.17 17.16 -5.33
CA TYR A 525 -9.00 16.73 -3.94
C TYR A 525 -8.02 15.55 -3.84
N PHE A 526 -8.02 14.62 -4.79
CA PHE A 526 -7.20 13.40 -4.74
C PHE A 526 -5.95 13.42 -5.64
N ILE A 527 -5.74 14.44 -6.48
CA ILE A 527 -4.65 14.44 -7.48
C ILE A 527 -3.22 14.35 -6.90
N GLN A 528 -3.03 14.65 -5.62
CA GLN A 528 -1.72 14.53 -4.94
C GLN A 528 -1.60 13.28 -4.04
N GLY A 529 -2.66 12.49 -3.93
CA GLY A 529 -2.71 11.26 -3.15
C GLY A 529 -3.40 10.20 -3.99
N ILE A 530 -2.62 9.35 -4.65
CA ILE A 530 -3.19 8.22 -5.36
C ILE A 530 -3.59 7.20 -4.28
N GLY A 531 -4.86 6.78 -4.29
CA GLY A 531 -5.35 5.68 -3.44
C GLY A 531 -4.71 4.35 -3.86
N ASP A 532 -5.43 3.25 -3.69
CA ASP A 532 -5.05 2.01 -4.41
C ASP A 532 -5.14 2.19 -5.95
N PHE A 533 -4.60 1.22 -6.68
CA PHE A 533 -4.53 1.26 -8.14
C PHE A 533 -5.92 1.30 -8.82
N ASP A 534 -6.95 0.70 -8.23
CA ASP A 534 -8.29 0.67 -8.81
C ASP A 534 -8.98 2.03 -8.68
N ASN A 535 -8.88 2.65 -7.51
CA ASN A 535 -9.35 4.01 -7.28
C ASN A 535 -8.61 5.01 -8.19
N ALA A 536 -7.30 4.83 -8.35
CA ALA A 536 -6.49 5.63 -9.26
C ALA A 536 -6.91 5.49 -10.72
N ALA A 537 -7.25 4.26 -11.15
CA ALA A 537 -7.73 3.98 -12.49
C ALA A 537 -9.08 4.67 -12.77
N MET A 538 -10.00 4.63 -11.81
CA MET A 538 -11.27 5.34 -11.91
C MET A 538 -11.07 6.87 -11.98
N GLN A 539 -10.11 7.42 -11.23
CA GLN A 539 -9.74 8.84 -11.32
C GLN A 539 -9.14 9.20 -12.68
N ALA A 540 -8.27 8.35 -13.23
CA ALA A 540 -7.68 8.56 -14.55
C ALA A 540 -8.75 8.53 -15.66
N LEU A 541 -9.66 7.55 -15.64
CA LEU A 541 -10.82 7.48 -16.54
C LEU A 541 -11.70 8.73 -16.46
N THR A 542 -11.94 9.20 -15.23
CA THR A 542 -12.73 10.41 -15.01
C THR A 542 -12.00 11.64 -15.57
N ALA A 543 -10.70 11.77 -15.31
CA ALA A 543 -9.87 12.86 -15.83
C ALA A 543 -9.85 12.91 -17.36
N GLU A 544 -9.74 11.76 -18.03
CA GLU A 544 -9.85 11.67 -19.49
C GLU A 544 -11.22 12.14 -19.99
N SER A 545 -12.28 11.73 -19.31
CA SER A 545 -13.65 12.09 -19.68
C SER A 545 -13.92 13.59 -19.48
N VAL A 546 -13.32 14.20 -18.44
CA VAL A 546 -13.36 15.66 -18.23
C VAL A 546 -12.58 16.40 -19.33
N LEU A 547 -11.36 15.94 -19.65
CA LEU A 547 -10.52 16.53 -20.71
C LEU A 547 -11.21 16.51 -22.08
N ARG A 548 -11.97 15.45 -22.38
CA ARG A 548 -12.76 15.33 -23.62
C ARG A 548 -13.89 16.37 -23.70
N ASN A 549 -14.52 16.68 -22.57
CA ASN A 549 -15.74 17.47 -22.50
C ASN A 549 -15.52 18.96 -22.17
N LYS A 550 -14.35 19.35 -21.65
CA LYS A 550 -14.09 20.72 -21.17
C LYS A 550 -12.83 21.33 -21.78
N ASN A 551 -13.01 22.25 -22.74
CA ASN A 551 -11.90 22.92 -23.43
C ASN A 551 -11.25 24.07 -22.62
N ASP A 552 -11.99 24.69 -21.69
CA ASP A 552 -11.56 25.89 -20.94
C ASP A 552 -11.07 25.59 -19.50
N LEU A 553 -10.21 24.58 -19.33
CA LEU A 553 -9.68 24.18 -18.02
C LEU A 553 -8.51 25.06 -17.58
N LYS A 554 -8.73 25.97 -16.62
CA LYS A 554 -7.70 26.75 -15.93
C LYS A 554 -7.55 26.25 -14.49
N ASN A 555 -6.31 26.12 -14.00
CA ASN A 555 -6.04 25.76 -12.61
C ASN A 555 -6.45 26.94 -11.70
N THR A 556 -7.25 26.67 -10.68
CA THR A 556 -7.67 27.64 -9.67
C THR A 556 -7.71 26.98 -8.29
N VAL A 557 -7.02 27.59 -7.32
CA VAL A 557 -7.10 27.19 -5.91
C VAL A 557 -7.99 28.20 -5.18
N GLU A 558 -9.10 27.74 -4.63
CA GLU A 558 -10.01 28.56 -3.81
C GLU A 558 -9.73 28.27 -2.34
N ILE A 559 -9.07 29.21 -1.66
CA ILE A 559 -8.80 29.13 -0.23
C ILE A 559 -10.02 29.69 0.50
N VAL A 560 -10.78 28.83 1.18
CA VAL A 560 -11.85 29.26 2.09
C VAL A 560 -11.21 29.50 3.45
N GLU A 561 -11.01 30.77 3.81
CA GLU A 561 -10.49 31.15 5.13
C GLU A 561 -11.44 30.69 6.25
N SER A 562 -11.14 29.59 6.94
CA SER A 562 -11.63 29.39 8.31
C SER A 562 -10.69 30.11 9.26
N LYS A 563 -11.11 31.28 9.73
CA LYS A 563 -10.53 31.92 10.91
C LYS A 563 -10.67 30.96 12.10
N GLU A 564 -9.56 30.84 12.83
CA GLU A 564 -9.29 29.94 13.96
C GLU A 564 -8.75 28.56 13.54
N GLU A 565 -7.47 28.35 13.88
CA GLU A 565 -6.57 27.18 13.67
C GLU A 565 -5.64 27.16 12.44
N ILE A 566 -5.81 28.05 11.45
CA ILE A 566 -4.75 28.28 10.43
C ILE A 566 -3.69 29.25 10.98
N LYS A 567 -3.02 28.85 12.06
CA LYS A 567 -1.74 29.43 12.49
C LYS A 567 -0.64 28.39 12.68
N LEU A 568 -0.89 27.11 12.37
CA LEU A 568 0.10 26.04 12.62
C LEU A 568 0.46 25.13 11.44
N ALA A 569 -0.03 25.34 10.21
CA ALA A 569 0.25 24.36 9.13
C ALA A 569 0.47 24.92 7.71
N GLN A 570 0.57 26.24 7.52
CA GLN A 570 0.87 26.81 6.19
C GLN A 570 1.87 27.97 6.26
N ASN A 571 3.15 27.62 6.41
CA ASN A 571 4.25 28.06 5.55
C ASN A 571 5.59 27.62 6.13
N LEU A 572 6.44 27.02 5.28
CA LEU A 572 7.86 26.71 5.54
C LEU A 572 8.13 25.76 6.72
N GLN A 573 7.69 24.50 6.63
CA GLN A 573 8.51 23.46 7.24
C GLN A 573 9.72 23.21 6.33
N ILE A 574 10.67 24.13 6.41
CA ILE A 574 12.07 23.74 6.33
C ILE A 574 12.21 22.68 7.43
N ASN A 575 12.21 21.41 7.06
CA ASN A 575 12.48 20.33 8.00
C ASN A 575 13.93 20.50 8.45
N TRP A 576 14.15 21.30 9.49
CA TRP A 576 15.40 21.45 10.22
C TRP A 576 15.95 20.07 10.59
N LEU A 577 15.05 19.12 10.82
CA LEU A 577 15.32 17.72 10.99
C LEU A 577 16.01 17.09 9.77
N LEU A 578 15.56 17.34 8.53
CA LEU A 578 16.23 16.82 7.32
C LEU A 578 17.63 17.43 7.14
N PHE A 579 17.79 18.70 7.50
CA PHE A 579 19.09 19.38 7.52
C PHE A 579 20.03 18.80 8.58
N LEU A 580 19.50 18.49 9.76
CA LEU A 580 20.21 17.85 10.86
C LEU A 580 20.57 16.40 10.52
N VAL A 581 19.66 15.65 9.89
CA VAL A 581 19.90 14.29 9.38
C VAL A 581 20.98 14.32 8.30
N ALA A 582 20.92 15.23 7.33
CA ALA A 582 21.96 15.35 6.30
C ALA A 582 23.34 15.62 6.91
N PHE A 583 23.40 16.48 7.93
CA PHE A 583 24.63 16.75 8.69
C PHE A 583 25.15 15.52 9.45
N ILE A 584 24.28 14.81 10.20
CA ILE A 584 24.64 13.59 10.95
C ILE A 584 25.09 12.49 9.99
N VAL A 585 24.41 12.32 8.86
CA VAL A 585 24.77 11.35 7.83
C VAL A 585 26.14 11.67 7.22
N GLY A 586 26.46 12.95 7.03
CA GLY A 586 27.80 13.42 6.69
C GLY A 586 28.84 13.04 7.76
N LEU A 587 28.53 13.27 9.03
CA LEU A 587 29.39 12.90 10.15
C LEU A 587 29.67 11.39 10.20
N LEU A 588 28.65 10.56 10.01
CA LEU A 588 28.79 9.09 9.99
C LEU A 588 29.55 8.60 8.75
N SER A 589 29.40 9.29 7.61
CA SER A 589 30.13 8.97 6.38
C SER A 589 31.64 9.11 6.53
N PHE A 590 32.13 9.91 7.48
CA PHE A 590 33.54 9.97 7.85
C PHE A 590 34.09 8.62 8.34
N LEU A 591 33.27 7.79 8.98
CA LEU A 591 33.64 6.47 9.48
C LEU A 591 33.58 5.38 8.39
N SER A 592 33.20 5.73 7.16
CA SER A 592 33.11 4.78 6.06
C SER A 592 34.49 4.14 5.79
N PRO A 593 34.58 2.81 5.57
CA PRO A 593 35.84 2.11 5.34
C PRO A 593 36.70 2.68 4.20
N CYS A 594 36.11 3.46 3.30
CA CYS A 594 36.76 4.07 2.14
C CYS A 594 37.46 5.42 2.45
N THR A 595 37.24 6.02 3.64
CA THR A 595 37.86 7.29 4.06
C THR A 595 39.22 7.09 4.72
N LEU A 596 39.31 6.03 5.52
CA LEU A 596 40.46 5.67 6.34
C LEU A 596 41.77 5.57 5.55
N PRO A 597 41.80 5.07 4.30
CA PRO A 597 43.02 4.98 3.50
C PRO A 597 43.56 6.33 3.00
N ILE A 598 42.70 7.35 2.91
CA ILE A 598 43.04 8.66 2.33
C ILE A 598 43.45 9.66 3.42
N LEU A 599 43.06 9.41 4.68
CA LEU A 599 43.47 10.20 5.85
C LEU A 599 44.98 10.45 5.92
N PRO A 600 45.88 9.45 5.71
CA PRO A 600 47.32 9.69 5.73
C PRO A 600 47.79 10.68 4.65
N ALA A 601 47.17 10.66 3.46
CA ALA A 601 47.52 11.58 2.37
C ALA A 601 47.04 13.01 2.67
N TYR A 602 45.82 13.15 3.21
CA TYR A 602 45.30 14.43 3.70
C TYR A 602 46.20 15.01 4.80
N PHE A 603 46.58 14.19 5.78
CA PHE A 603 47.47 14.59 6.86
C PHE A 603 48.87 14.96 6.37
N ALA A 604 49.46 14.18 5.47
CA ALA A 604 50.78 14.48 4.89
C ALA A 604 50.79 15.81 4.11
N TYR A 605 49.65 16.17 3.49
CA TYR A 605 49.48 17.44 2.79
C TYR A 605 49.23 18.61 3.76
N THR A 606 48.42 18.40 4.79
CA THR A 606 47.94 19.46 5.70
C THR A 606 48.97 19.82 6.79
N PHE A 607 49.72 18.84 7.32
CA PHE A 607 50.69 19.03 8.42
C PHE A 607 52.01 19.71 8.02
N LYS A 608 52.27 19.94 6.73
CA LYS A 608 53.45 20.69 6.27
C LYS A 608 53.23 22.22 6.20
N SER A 609 52.06 22.70 6.65
CA SER A 609 51.67 24.12 6.61
C SER A 609 51.98 24.83 7.93
N GLU A 610 52.38 26.11 7.89
CA GLU A 610 52.44 26.97 9.09
C GLU A 610 51.06 27.05 9.79
N ARG A 611 51.03 27.04 11.13
CA ARG A 611 49.78 27.04 11.95
C ARG A 611 48.72 28.05 11.53
N ARG A 612 49.12 29.25 11.08
CA ARG A 612 48.21 30.32 10.65
C ARG A 612 47.58 30.07 9.27
N LYS A 613 48.24 29.29 8.42
CA LYS A 613 47.75 28.87 7.08
C LYS A 613 46.95 27.57 7.15
N LEU A 614 47.04 26.83 8.24
CA LEU A 614 46.31 25.56 8.44
C LEU A 614 44.79 25.78 8.40
N ILE A 615 44.27 26.82 9.09
CA ILE A 615 42.83 27.16 9.07
C ILE A 615 42.38 27.53 7.65
N LEU A 616 43.15 28.39 6.96
CA LEU A 616 42.83 28.81 5.59
C LEU A 616 42.86 27.65 4.60
N ASN A 617 43.82 26.74 4.74
CA ASN A 617 43.94 25.56 3.90
C ASN A 617 42.81 24.55 4.16
N SER A 618 42.41 24.34 5.42
CA SER A 618 41.30 23.48 5.78
C SER A 618 39.94 24.04 5.32
N LEU A 619 39.73 25.36 5.45
CA LEU A 619 38.54 26.03 4.91
C LEU A 619 38.48 25.95 3.39
N ALA A 620 39.61 26.16 2.70
CA ALA A 620 39.67 26.05 1.25
C ALA A 620 39.38 24.62 0.76
N PHE A 621 39.91 23.62 1.46
CA PHE A 621 39.56 22.22 1.20
C PHE A 621 38.07 21.95 1.36
N PHE A 622 37.46 22.43 2.45
CA PHE A 622 36.02 22.32 2.67
C PHE A 622 35.21 23.00 1.56
N LEU A 623 35.60 24.20 1.13
CA LEU A 623 34.92 24.91 0.03
C LEU A 623 34.98 24.12 -1.28
N GLY A 624 36.10 23.45 -1.56
CA GLY A 624 36.22 22.57 -2.73
C GLY A 624 35.28 21.36 -2.66
N LEU A 625 35.17 20.75 -1.48
CA LEU A 625 34.27 19.61 -1.21
C LEU A 625 32.79 20.02 -1.30
N ALA A 626 32.44 21.13 -0.66
CA ALA A 626 31.11 21.73 -0.66
C ALA A 626 30.64 22.07 -2.07
N LEU A 627 31.51 22.64 -2.91
CA LEU A 627 31.18 22.97 -4.29
C LEU A 627 30.74 21.74 -5.08
N VAL A 628 31.49 20.63 -4.99
CA VAL A 628 31.17 19.40 -5.72
C VAL A 628 29.81 18.86 -5.26
N PHE A 629 29.59 18.72 -3.95
CA PHE A 629 28.34 18.16 -3.43
C PHE A 629 27.12 19.07 -3.65
N SER A 630 27.27 20.39 -3.52
CA SER A 630 26.19 21.33 -3.83
C SER A 630 25.83 21.32 -5.31
N ILE A 631 26.81 21.25 -6.23
CA ILE A 631 26.52 21.13 -7.67
C ILE A 631 25.80 19.81 -7.95
N LEU A 632 26.26 18.70 -7.37
CA LEU A 632 25.57 17.42 -7.56
C LEU A 632 24.14 17.46 -7.00
N GLY A 633 23.90 18.15 -5.88
CA GLY A 633 22.58 18.30 -5.27
C GLY A 633 21.65 19.22 -6.04
N MET A 634 22.19 20.26 -6.68
CA MET A 634 21.41 21.10 -7.59
C MET A 634 21.07 20.38 -8.91
N THR A 635 21.93 19.45 -9.34
CA THR A 635 21.74 18.69 -10.58
C THR A 635 21.03 17.35 -10.38
N SER A 636 20.74 16.97 -9.13
CA SER A 636 20.11 15.68 -8.78
C SER A 636 18.73 15.49 -9.40
N THR A 637 17.98 16.58 -9.57
CA THR A 637 16.64 16.55 -10.18
C THR A 637 16.69 16.14 -11.66
N PHE A 638 17.73 16.57 -12.38
CA PHE A 638 17.94 16.24 -13.80
C PHE A 638 18.64 14.89 -13.99
N ILE A 639 19.67 14.62 -13.18
CA ILE A 639 20.51 13.42 -13.29
C ILE A 639 19.79 12.18 -12.73
N GLY A 640 18.84 12.36 -11.80
CA GLY A 640 18.13 11.28 -11.13
C GLY A 640 17.31 10.38 -12.07
N SER A 641 16.65 10.93 -13.09
CA SER A 641 15.89 10.10 -14.04
C SER A 641 16.80 9.25 -14.93
N PHE A 642 17.92 9.83 -15.39
CA PHE A 642 18.92 9.15 -16.21
C PHE A 642 19.67 8.05 -15.43
N LEU A 643 20.04 8.33 -14.17
CA LEU A 643 20.68 7.35 -13.28
C LEU A 643 19.76 6.19 -12.94
N ARG A 644 18.45 6.42 -12.73
CA ARG A 644 17.48 5.35 -12.43
C ARG A 644 17.41 4.33 -13.57
N ASN A 645 17.30 4.81 -14.82
CA ASN A 645 17.16 3.96 -16.00
C ASN A 645 18.45 3.19 -16.36
N ASN A 646 19.61 3.69 -15.96
CA ASN A 646 20.92 3.09 -16.30
C ASN A 646 21.71 2.59 -15.08
N SER A 647 21.08 2.52 -13.91
CA SER A 647 21.73 2.28 -12.61
C SER A 647 22.58 1.00 -12.58
N LEU A 648 22.09 -0.08 -13.19
CA LEU A 648 22.80 -1.36 -13.28
C LEU A 648 24.07 -1.27 -14.14
N GLN A 649 23.98 -0.60 -15.29
CA GLN A 649 25.14 -0.44 -16.20
C GLN A 649 26.17 0.52 -15.61
N ILE A 650 25.72 1.65 -15.06
CA ILE A 650 26.58 2.65 -14.40
C ILE A 650 27.29 2.03 -13.20
N GLY A 651 26.58 1.26 -12.36
CA GLY A 651 27.16 0.53 -11.24
C GLY A 651 28.25 -0.45 -11.67
N ARG A 652 28.07 -1.13 -12.82
CA ARG A 652 29.07 -2.04 -13.39
C ARG A 652 30.34 -1.29 -13.81
N TYR A 653 30.21 -0.20 -14.57
CA TYR A 653 31.36 0.60 -15.00
C TYR A 653 32.10 1.24 -13.82
N LEU A 654 31.37 1.79 -12.85
CA LEU A 654 31.97 2.36 -11.64
C LEU A 654 32.66 1.29 -10.78
N GLY A 655 32.09 0.09 -10.67
CA GLY A 655 32.72 -1.04 -9.97
C GLY A 655 34.08 -1.41 -10.58
N VAL A 656 34.18 -1.49 -11.91
CA VAL A 656 35.45 -1.75 -12.61
C VAL A 656 36.48 -0.66 -12.34
N VAL A 657 36.07 0.62 -12.35
CA VAL A 657 36.96 1.75 -12.02
C VAL A 657 37.50 1.64 -10.59
N VAL A 658 36.66 1.27 -9.63
CA VAL A 658 37.06 1.07 -8.23
C VAL A 658 38.04 -0.11 -8.07
N ILE A 659 37.85 -1.21 -8.81
CA ILE A 659 38.80 -2.35 -8.82
C ILE A 659 40.17 -1.89 -9.33
N VAL A 660 40.19 -1.20 -10.46
CA VAL A 660 41.44 -0.66 -11.05
C VAL A 660 42.14 0.24 -10.04
N PHE A 661 41.39 1.11 -9.37
CA PHE A 661 41.92 1.99 -8.34
C PHE A 661 42.51 1.21 -7.14
N GLY A 662 41.82 0.18 -6.64
CA GLY A 662 42.32 -0.69 -5.57
C GLY A 662 43.66 -1.36 -5.93
N VAL A 663 43.82 -1.84 -7.16
CA VAL A 663 45.09 -2.41 -7.66
C VAL A 663 46.22 -1.37 -7.67
N PHE A 664 45.93 -0.12 -8.10
CA PHE A 664 46.93 0.96 -8.08
C PHE A 664 47.37 1.34 -6.66
N VAL A 665 46.46 1.30 -5.70
CA VAL A 665 46.77 1.52 -4.28
C VAL A 665 47.69 0.40 -3.76
N ILE A 666 47.43 -0.87 -4.07
CA ILE A 666 48.31 -2.00 -3.69
C ILE A 666 49.71 -1.83 -4.29
N LEU A 667 49.81 -1.43 -5.55
CA LEU A 667 51.10 -1.27 -6.24
C LEU A 667 51.94 -0.06 -5.76
N GLY A 668 51.49 0.64 -4.71
CA GLY A 668 52.19 1.81 -4.15
C GLY A 668 52.20 3.00 -5.11
N ARG A 669 51.36 3.00 -6.15
CA ARG A 669 51.27 4.06 -7.16
C ARG A 669 50.21 5.11 -6.84
N GLY A 670 49.37 4.89 -5.83
CA GLY A 670 48.41 5.86 -5.27
C GLY A 670 47.61 6.66 -6.31
N PHE A 671 47.13 7.85 -5.93
CA PHE A 671 46.49 8.81 -6.85
C PHE A 671 47.46 9.52 -7.82
N GLN A 672 48.72 9.07 -7.93
CA GLN A 672 49.76 9.75 -8.72
C GLN A 672 49.69 9.44 -10.23
N LEU A 673 48.50 9.13 -10.77
CA LEU A 673 48.32 8.87 -12.20
C LEU A 673 48.77 10.06 -13.07
N PHE A 674 48.63 11.28 -12.53
CA PHE A 674 49.20 12.49 -13.11
C PHE A 674 50.41 12.90 -12.30
N ARG A 675 51.60 12.58 -12.80
CA ARG A 675 52.86 13.11 -12.26
C ARG A 675 52.96 14.59 -12.66
N ILE A 676 52.07 15.42 -12.13
CA ILE A 676 52.24 16.87 -12.17
C ILE A 676 53.54 17.12 -11.42
N LYS A 677 54.54 17.69 -12.08
CA LYS A 677 55.79 18.14 -11.45
C LYS A 677 55.44 19.18 -10.39
N GLN A 678 55.08 18.74 -9.18
CA GLN A 678 54.69 19.61 -8.08
C GLN A 678 55.92 20.29 -7.48
N LYS A 679 56.22 21.48 -7.97
CA LYS A 679 56.50 22.64 -7.10
C LYS A 679 55.15 23.26 -6.71
N THR A 680 54.20 22.50 -6.16
CA THR A 680 52.99 23.12 -5.60
C THR A 680 53.32 23.55 -4.20
N SER A 681 53.62 24.84 -4.06
CA SER A 681 53.58 25.55 -2.78
C SER A 681 52.27 25.23 -2.06
N HIS A 682 52.36 25.01 -0.74
CA HIS A 682 51.26 24.81 0.22
C HIS A 682 50.30 26.01 0.24
N THR A 683 49.55 26.17 -0.83
CA THR A 683 48.71 27.33 -1.12
C THR A 683 47.26 26.97 -0.91
N VAL A 684 46.47 27.97 -0.51
CA VAL A 684 45.03 27.89 -0.31
C VAL A 684 44.33 27.34 -1.57
N ALA A 685 44.77 27.76 -2.76
CA ALA A 685 44.26 27.26 -4.04
C ALA A 685 44.55 25.76 -4.27
N GLY A 686 45.72 25.27 -3.86
CA GLY A 686 46.05 23.84 -3.91
C GLY A 686 45.14 23.01 -3.00
N SER A 687 44.84 23.51 -1.80
CA SER A 687 43.91 22.85 -0.87
C SER A 687 42.48 22.81 -1.39
N PHE A 688 42.02 23.87 -2.07
CA PHE A 688 40.70 23.90 -2.73
C PHE A 688 40.59 22.87 -3.85
N LEU A 689 41.58 22.80 -4.74
CA LEU A 689 41.63 21.80 -5.81
C LEU A 689 41.69 20.37 -5.26
N PHE A 690 42.44 20.17 -4.16
CA PHE A 690 42.47 18.89 -3.48
C PHE A 690 41.09 18.51 -2.92
N GLY A 691 40.34 19.46 -2.38
CA GLY A 691 38.95 19.27 -1.94
C GLY A 691 38.00 18.83 -3.06
N ILE A 692 38.14 19.41 -4.26
CA ILE A 692 37.35 19.02 -5.44
C ILE A 692 37.68 17.58 -5.87
N ILE A 693 38.96 17.27 -6.03
CA ILE A 693 39.42 15.93 -6.42
C ILE A 693 38.95 14.89 -5.41
N PHE A 694 39.01 15.23 -4.13
CA PHE A 694 38.54 14.40 -3.05
C PHE A 694 37.02 14.16 -3.10
N GLY A 695 36.20 15.20 -3.31
CA GLY A 695 34.75 15.05 -3.46
C GLY A 695 34.34 14.13 -4.62
N ILE A 696 34.99 14.29 -5.78
CA ILE A 696 34.72 13.47 -6.97
C ILE A 696 35.15 12.02 -6.75
N GLY A 697 36.37 11.80 -6.24
CA GLY A 697 36.91 10.45 -6.03
C GLY A 697 36.19 9.65 -4.94
N TRP A 698 35.53 10.34 -4.03
CA TRP A 698 34.89 9.74 -2.86
C TRP A 698 33.40 9.40 -3.05
N THR A 699 32.73 10.09 -3.99
CA THR A 699 31.30 9.90 -4.32
C THR A 699 30.90 8.42 -4.56
N PRO A 700 31.67 7.57 -5.27
CA PRO A 700 31.29 6.18 -5.51
C PRO A 700 31.23 5.30 -4.26
N CYS A 701 32.06 5.61 -3.26
CA CYS A 701 32.26 4.78 -2.07
C CYS A 701 31.27 5.07 -0.93
N ILE A 702 30.58 6.20 -0.99
CA ILE A 702 29.48 6.58 -0.08
C ILE A 702 28.12 6.36 -0.75
N GLY A 703 28.13 5.77 -1.96
CA GLY A 703 26.99 5.64 -2.86
C GLY A 703 25.66 5.29 -2.19
N PRO A 704 25.57 4.29 -1.30
CA PRO A 704 24.30 3.94 -0.65
C PRO A 704 23.75 5.01 0.30
N ILE A 705 24.63 5.62 1.10
CA ILE A 705 24.28 6.64 2.09
C ILE A 705 23.99 7.98 1.39
N LEU A 706 24.79 8.28 0.37
CA LEU A 706 24.62 9.47 -0.43
C LEU A 706 23.37 9.34 -1.32
N ALA A 707 23.06 8.16 -1.86
CA ALA A 707 21.88 7.90 -2.68
C ALA A 707 20.56 8.18 -1.96
N SER A 708 20.44 7.88 -0.67
CA SER A 708 19.23 8.22 0.11
C SER A 708 19.03 9.73 0.20
N LEU A 709 20.10 10.50 0.44
CA LEU A 709 20.07 11.96 0.40
C LEU A 709 19.78 12.50 -1.00
N PHE A 710 20.30 11.88 -2.07
CA PHE A 710 19.98 12.25 -3.45
C PHE A 710 18.52 12.02 -3.80
N ILE A 711 17.91 10.93 -3.33
CA ILE A 711 16.48 10.66 -3.52
C ILE A 711 15.65 11.76 -2.87
N ILE A 712 15.96 12.11 -1.61
CA ILE A 712 15.30 13.19 -0.88
C ILE A 712 15.52 14.54 -1.59
N ALA A 713 16.74 14.83 -2.02
CA ALA A 713 17.05 16.04 -2.78
C ALA A 713 16.29 16.10 -4.12
N SER A 714 16.12 14.97 -4.81
CA SER A 714 15.37 14.88 -6.07
C SER A 714 13.86 15.09 -5.92
N GLN A 715 13.32 14.86 -4.73
CA GLN A 715 11.91 15.11 -4.40
C GLN A 715 11.67 16.54 -3.92
N SER A 716 12.72 17.32 -3.67
CA SER A 716 12.59 18.71 -3.24
C SER A 716 12.08 19.60 -4.38
N SER A 717 11.18 20.53 -4.06
CA SER A 717 10.51 21.41 -5.03
C SER A 717 11.44 22.44 -5.69
N THR A 718 12.67 22.61 -5.19
CA THR A 718 13.64 23.55 -5.76
C THR A 718 15.06 22.95 -5.77
N ALA A 719 15.80 23.17 -6.86
CA ALA A 719 17.21 22.79 -6.97
C ALA A 719 18.08 23.40 -5.85
N PHE A 720 17.67 24.55 -5.32
CA PHE A 720 18.33 25.23 -4.22
C PHE A 720 18.28 24.41 -2.91
N THR A 721 17.13 23.80 -2.60
CA THR A 721 16.98 22.94 -1.42
C THR A 721 17.89 21.70 -1.51
N GLY A 722 17.96 21.05 -2.66
CA GLY A 722 18.88 19.93 -2.89
C GLY A 722 20.36 20.33 -2.73
N GLY A 723 20.72 21.53 -3.21
CA GLY A 723 22.07 22.09 -3.02
C GLY A 723 22.43 22.36 -1.56
N ILE A 724 21.49 22.88 -0.75
CA ILE A 724 21.68 23.11 0.69
C ILE A 724 21.80 21.80 1.46
N LEU A 725 20.97 20.80 1.13
CA LEU A 725 21.00 19.50 1.78
C LEU A 725 22.38 18.84 1.66
N LEU A 726 22.94 18.84 0.46
CA LEU A 726 24.28 18.28 0.22
C LEU A 726 25.43 19.19 0.67
N LEU A 727 25.20 20.49 0.84
CA LEU A 727 26.14 21.39 1.52
C LEU A 727 26.27 21.01 3.01
N LEU A 728 25.15 20.78 3.69
CA LEU A 728 25.11 20.38 5.10
C LEU A 728 25.72 18.99 5.30
N TYR A 729 25.49 18.08 4.36
CA TYR A 729 26.20 16.81 4.30
C TYR A 729 27.72 17.00 4.21
N ALA A 730 28.20 17.86 3.30
CA ALA A 730 29.63 18.16 3.16
C ALA A 730 30.22 18.80 4.44
N LEU A 731 29.43 19.62 5.15
CA LEU A 731 29.81 20.20 6.44
C LEU A 731 30.01 19.12 7.52
N GLY A 732 29.04 18.23 7.68
CA GLY A 732 29.14 17.11 8.64
C GLY A 732 30.36 16.23 8.37
N LEU A 733 30.70 16.06 7.10
CA LEU A 733 31.84 15.29 6.63
C LEU A 733 33.20 15.96 6.91
N ALA A 734 33.27 17.29 6.78
CA ALA A 734 34.51 18.04 6.91
C ALA A 734 34.89 18.36 8.36
N ILE A 735 33.92 18.50 9.27
CA ILE A 735 34.18 18.87 10.67
C ILE A 735 35.12 17.89 11.37
N PRO A 736 34.93 16.56 11.30
CA PRO A 736 35.88 15.60 11.89
C PRO A 736 37.31 15.75 11.34
N LEU A 737 37.45 15.97 10.02
CA LEU A 737 38.76 16.16 9.38
C LEU A 737 39.48 17.41 9.91
N ILE A 738 38.74 18.51 10.05
CA ILE A 738 39.25 19.78 10.57
C ILE A 738 39.65 19.63 12.04
N LEU A 739 38.79 18.99 12.86
CA LEU A 739 39.07 18.74 14.28
C LEU A 739 40.28 17.83 14.49
N LEU A 740 40.40 16.76 13.71
CA LEU A 740 41.55 15.87 13.74
C LEU A 740 42.83 16.61 13.34
N SER A 741 42.79 17.42 12.28
CA SER A 741 43.94 18.24 11.88
C SER A 741 44.41 19.18 12.99
N PHE A 742 43.48 19.74 13.78
CA PHE A 742 43.82 20.62 14.90
C PHE A 742 44.39 19.87 16.11
N PHE A 743 43.84 18.69 16.44
CA PHE A 743 44.27 17.91 17.59
C PHE A 743 45.62 17.20 17.36
N PHE A 744 45.88 16.79 16.12
CA PHE A 744 47.08 16.04 15.74
C PHE A 744 48.34 16.90 15.60
N ASP A 745 48.23 18.23 15.45
CA ASP A 745 49.38 19.15 15.56
C ASP A 745 49.99 19.16 16.97
N ARG A 746 49.32 18.53 17.96
CA ARG A 746 49.80 18.36 19.34
C ARG A 746 50.30 16.94 19.66
N LEU A 747 50.19 15.99 18.73
CA LEU A 747 50.60 14.60 18.94
C LEU A 747 52.05 14.39 18.47
N ASP A 748 52.86 13.75 19.32
CA ASP A 748 54.26 13.43 19.04
C ASP A 748 54.37 12.50 17.81
N GLN A 749 55.03 12.99 16.75
CA GLN A 749 55.18 12.32 15.46
C GLN A 749 56.01 11.03 15.53
N GLN A 750 56.67 10.75 16.66
CA GLN A 750 57.45 9.53 16.89
C GLN A 750 56.77 8.47 17.77
N GLY A 751 55.56 8.75 18.27
CA GLY A 751 54.81 7.85 19.15
C GLY A 751 54.35 6.52 18.51
N ARG A 752 54.01 5.53 19.34
CA ARG A 752 53.52 4.20 18.91
C ARG A 752 52.32 4.27 17.95
N PHE A 753 51.50 5.30 18.10
CA PHE A 753 50.34 5.57 17.27
C PHE A 753 50.70 5.96 15.82
N TRP A 754 51.74 6.77 15.61
CA TRP A 754 52.23 7.14 14.27
C TRP A 754 52.86 5.95 13.55
N LYS A 755 53.60 5.10 14.27
CA LYS A 755 54.14 3.84 13.73
C LYS A 755 53.05 2.85 13.33
N PHE A 756 51.90 2.87 14.02
CA PHE A 756 50.74 2.06 13.65
C PHE A 756 50.06 2.57 12.37
N LEU A 757 49.84 3.89 12.25
CA LEU A 757 49.24 4.55 11.08
C LEU A 757 50.08 4.47 9.81
N GLN A 758 51.42 4.49 9.91
CA GLN A 758 52.33 4.36 8.75
C GLN A 758 52.44 2.92 8.23
N GLY A 759 51.99 1.94 9.01
CA GLY A 759 52.03 0.52 8.65
C GLY A 759 53.46 -0.06 8.58
N LYS A 760 53.56 -1.38 8.38
CA LYS A 760 54.84 -2.04 8.09
C LYS A 760 55.14 -1.91 6.60
N GLU A 761 56.37 -1.54 6.28
CA GLU A 761 56.87 -1.42 4.91
C GLU A 761 57.58 -2.71 4.50
N TRP A 762 57.16 -3.30 3.39
CA TRP A 762 57.82 -4.45 2.77
C TRP A 762 58.42 -4.04 1.43
N LYS A 763 59.71 -4.34 1.24
CA LYS A 763 60.41 -4.11 -0.02
C LYS A 763 60.36 -5.39 -0.84
N ILE A 764 59.61 -5.39 -1.94
CA ILE A 764 59.56 -6.53 -2.86
C ILE A 764 60.23 -6.13 -4.17
N LYS A 765 61.25 -6.90 -4.56
CA LYS A 765 61.96 -6.70 -5.81
C LYS A 765 61.32 -7.57 -6.90
N ILE A 766 60.56 -6.94 -7.79
CA ILE A 766 59.95 -7.62 -8.94
C ILE A 766 60.68 -7.13 -10.19
N PHE A 767 61.47 -8.00 -10.83
CA PHE A 767 62.43 -7.66 -11.90
C PHE A 767 63.44 -6.56 -11.50
N LYS A 768 63.64 -5.53 -12.35
CA LYS A 768 64.53 -4.37 -12.13
C LYS A 768 63.86 -3.21 -11.36
N LYS A 769 62.65 -3.39 -10.84
CA LYS A 769 61.90 -2.33 -10.15
C LYS A 769 61.66 -2.71 -8.69
N GLU A 770 62.03 -1.80 -7.79
CA GLU A 770 61.75 -1.92 -6.36
C GLU A 770 60.34 -1.38 -6.10
N ILE A 771 59.46 -2.21 -5.55
CA ILE A 771 58.11 -1.82 -5.15
C ILE A 771 58.06 -1.83 -3.62
N TYR A 772 57.59 -0.71 -3.06
CA TYR A 772 57.41 -0.51 -1.63
C TYR A 772 55.93 -0.76 -1.32
N LEU A 773 55.66 -1.84 -0.58
CA LEU A 773 54.31 -2.20 -0.15
C LEU A 773 54.11 -1.80 1.31
N HIS A 774 53.16 -0.91 1.58
CA HIS A 774 52.72 -0.64 2.94
C HIS A 774 51.56 -1.55 3.33
N SER A 775 51.54 -2.04 4.57
CA SER A 775 50.44 -2.85 5.09
C SER A 775 49.08 -2.12 5.00
N THR A 776 49.06 -0.79 5.13
CA THR A 776 47.87 0.05 4.98
C THR A 776 47.39 0.13 3.53
N SER A 777 48.30 0.23 2.55
CA SER A 777 48.00 0.17 1.12
C SER A 777 47.47 -1.20 0.67
N LEU A 778 47.98 -2.27 1.27
CA LEU A 778 47.52 -3.64 0.99
C LEU A 778 46.08 -3.85 1.47
N ILE A 779 45.78 -3.49 2.72
CA ILE A 779 44.44 -3.65 3.31
C ILE A 779 43.42 -2.79 2.58
N SER A 780 43.73 -1.51 2.37
CA SER A 780 42.82 -0.57 1.70
C SER A 780 42.58 -0.91 0.23
N GLY A 781 43.64 -1.28 -0.50
CA GLY A 781 43.52 -1.70 -1.88
C GLY A 781 42.75 -3.01 -2.05
N SER A 782 42.94 -3.98 -1.14
CA SER A 782 42.18 -5.24 -1.13
C SER A 782 40.70 -4.98 -0.85
N LEU A 783 40.38 -4.11 0.09
CA LEU A 783 39.01 -3.72 0.40
C LEU A 783 38.31 -3.05 -0.80
N LEU A 784 39.00 -2.13 -1.49
CA LEU A 784 38.48 -1.47 -2.69
C LEU A 784 38.22 -2.48 -3.83
N ILE A 785 39.10 -3.47 -4.02
CA ILE A 785 38.89 -4.54 -5.00
C ILE A 785 37.64 -5.36 -4.66
N ILE A 786 37.46 -5.73 -3.39
CA ILE A 786 36.28 -6.49 -2.93
C ILE A 786 35.00 -5.68 -3.16
N ILE A 787 34.98 -4.40 -2.75
CA ILE A 787 33.82 -3.52 -2.94
C ILE A 787 33.53 -3.32 -4.43
N GLY A 788 34.55 -3.07 -5.24
CA GLY A 788 34.41 -2.89 -6.69
C GLY A 788 33.90 -4.15 -7.39
N LEU A 789 34.31 -5.35 -6.96
CA LEU A 789 33.77 -6.63 -7.44
C LEU A 789 32.29 -6.78 -7.07
N LEU A 790 31.92 -6.51 -5.82
CA LEU A 790 30.52 -6.54 -5.37
C LEU A 790 29.64 -5.54 -6.12
N MET A 791 30.16 -4.34 -6.44
CA MET A 791 29.48 -3.35 -7.28
C MET A 791 29.34 -3.82 -8.73
N SER A 792 30.44 -4.34 -9.32
CA SER A 792 30.47 -4.76 -10.73
C SER A 792 29.54 -5.94 -11.03
N LEU A 793 29.35 -6.81 -10.04
CA LEU A 793 28.51 -8.00 -10.12
C LEU A 793 27.05 -7.72 -9.70
N GLY A 794 26.72 -6.52 -9.25
CA GLY A 794 25.37 -6.16 -8.77
C GLY A 794 25.00 -6.72 -7.39
N TYR A 795 25.91 -7.46 -6.73
CA TYR A 795 25.67 -8.04 -5.40
C TYR A 795 25.58 -6.99 -4.29
N LEU A 796 26.15 -5.79 -4.47
CA LEU A 796 26.01 -4.71 -3.49
C LEU A 796 24.56 -4.21 -3.38
N TYR A 797 23.78 -4.31 -4.46
CA TYR A 797 22.33 -4.05 -4.46
C TYR A 797 21.56 -5.17 -3.76
N ALA A 798 21.91 -6.43 -4.03
CA ALA A 798 21.32 -7.60 -3.38
C ALA A 798 21.62 -7.65 -1.87
N PHE A 799 22.84 -7.31 -1.45
CA PHE A 799 23.21 -7.22 -0.04
C PHE A 799 22.42 -6.14 0.70
N ASN A 800 22.17 -4.99 0.05
CA ASN A 800 21.35 -3.91 0.64
C ASN A 800 19.88 -4.35 0.84
N GLN A 801 19.35 -5.20 -0.05
CA GLN A 801 18.05 -5.84 0.13
C GLN A 801 18.06 -6.95 1.19
N LEU A 802 19.16 -7.67 1.33
CA LEU A 802 19.34 -8.70 2.35
C LEU A 802 19.46 -8.08 3.75
N VAL A 803 20.21 -6.99 3.90
CA VAL A 803 20.30 -6.19 5.15
C VAL A 803 18.93 -5.63 5.56
N ARG A 804 18.08 -5.22 4.60
CA ARG A 804 16.67 -4.82 4.84
C ARG A 804 15.81 -5.88 5.52
N THR A 805 16.15 -7.14 5.38
CA THR A 805 15.42 -8.25 6.02
C THR A 805 16.00 -8.69 7.37
N THR A 806 17.13 -8.14 7.81
CA THR A 806 17.82 -8.57 9.04
C THR A 806 17.39 -7.79 10.29
N SER A 807 17.46 -8.47 11.44
CA SER A 807 17.16 -7.95 12.80
C SER A 807 17.95 -6.69 13.16
N PHE A 808 19.12 -6.50 12.56
CA PHE A 808 19.99 -5.34 12.79
C PHE A 808 19.34 -4.02 12.31
N GLN A 809 18.58 -4.05 11.21
CA GLN A 809 17.89 -2.85 10.74
C GLN A 809 16.65 -2.52 11.58
N LYS A 810 15.91 -3.53 12.08
CA LYS A 810 14.85 -3.30 13.09
C LYS A 810 15.40 -2.65 14.36
N TRP A 811 16.62 -3.02 14.76
CA TRP A 811 17.30 -2.39 15.89
C TRP A 811 17.72 -0.94 15.60
N ILE A 812 18.22 -0.64 14.39
CA ILE A 812 18.53 0.74 13.97
C ILE A 812 17.26 1.60 13.89
N PHE A 813 16.18 1.10 13.31
CA PHE A 813 14.90 1.83 13.28
C PHE A 813 14.32 2.03 14.68
N GLY A 814 14.40 1.02 15.56
CA GLY A 814 14.02 1.18 16.96
C GLY A 814 14.93 2.14 17.75
N PHE A 815 16.18 2.32 17.31
CA PHE A 815 17.08 3.34 17.86
C PHE A 815 16.73 4.73 17.31
N GLU A 816 16.48 4.88 16.01
CA GLU A 816 16.00 6.12 15.40
C GLU A 816 14.68 6.56 16.04
N GLU A 817 13.70 5.66 16.20
CA GLU A 817 12.40 5.93 16.82
C GLU A 817 12.54 6.39 18.29
N LYS A 818 13.45 5.77 19.06
CA LYS A 818 13.77 6.21 20.43
C LYS A 818 14.45 7.58 20.46
N LEU A 819 15.30 7.87 19.48
CA LEU A 819 16.02 9.13 19.37
C LEU A 819 15.07 10.25 18.92
N PHE A 820 14.09 9.92 18.08
CA PHE A 820 12.99 10.78 17.67
C PHE A 820 12.04 11.12 18.81
N ASN A 821 11.75 10.17 19.71
CA ASN A 821 10.90 10.42 20.89
C ASN A 821 11.61 11.23 22.00
N LEU A 822 12.90 11.52 21.84
CA LEU A 822 13.73 12.29 22.79
C LEU A 822 13.83 13.79 22.43
N PHE A 823 13.41 14.18 21.23
CA PHE A 823 13.38 15.55 20.71
C PHE A 823 11.94 15.93 20.32
#